data_AF-A0A101T7S8-F1
#
_entry.id   AF-A0A101T7S8-F1
#
_cell.length_a   1.000
_cell.length_b   1.000
_cell.length_c   1.000
_cell.angle_alpha   90.00
_cell.angle_beta   90.00
_cell.angle_gamma   90.00
#
_symmetry.space_group_name_H-M   'P 1'
#
loop_
_entity.id
_entity.type
_entity.pdbx_description
1 polymer ?
#
loop_
_entity_poly.entity_id
_entity_poly.type
_entity_poly.pdbx_seq_one_letter_code
_entity_poly.pdbx_strand_id
1 'polypeptide(L)'
;MSSTPFPFTAVVGQDDLRLALLLNAVSPAVGGVLVRGEKGTAKSTAVRALSALLPALDVVCDCRFSCDPGSPDPGCPDGPHEPGAFETRPARMVELPVGASEDRLVGALDIERALAEGVKAFEPGLLADAHRGILYVDEVNLLHDHLVDLLLDAAAMGASYVEREGVSVRHAARFLLVGTMNPEEGELRPQLLDRFGLTVEVAASREPDQRVEVVRRRLAHDDDPAGFAARWADEEAAVRARIVAARKLLGSVRLGDGALRQIAATCAAFEVDGMRADIVMARTATALAAWAGRTEVLAEDVRQAALLALPHRRRRNPFDAPGLDEDKLDQTLEEFSGSDDEDPEPDGPGGGGGQPAPDAGPQGGDTGARPEEGEGGEPQASGAGEQSAVRAAEPFRTKVLSVPGIGAGAAGRRSRARTEHGRTTGARRPRGTLTKLHLAATVQAAAPHQRARGRSGPGLVLRRDDLRQATREGREGNLVLFVVDASGSMAARQRMSAVKGAVLSLLLDAYQRRDKVGLVTFRGTAADVALPPTSSVDAAAARLESLPTGGRTPLAAGLLKAHDVLRVERLRDPARRALVVVVTDGRATGGPEPVALAGRAARLFAAEGVASVVVDCESGPVRLGLAGQLAGDLGGAAVTLDELRADSIAGLVKDVHSRSRRAA
;
A
#
# COMPACT_ATOMS: atom_id res chain seq x y z
N MET A 1 31.81 -1.17 17.68
CA MET A 1 31.52 -2.31 18.57
C MET A 1 30.68 -3.28 17.75
N SER A 2 31.26 -4.41 17.33
CA SER A 2 30.51 -5.42 16.58
C SER A 2 29.59 -6.14 17.58
N SER A 3 28.32 -5.75 17.64
CA SER A 3 27.34 -6.49 18.45
C SER A 3 27.11 -7.84 17.77
N THR A 4 27.48 -8.94 18.42
CA THR A 4 27.18 -10.29 17.94
C THR A 4 25.67 -10.39 17.69
N PRO A 5 25.23 -10.63 16.44
CA PRO A 5 23.81 -10.69 16.10
C PRO A 5 23.12 -11.83 16.86
N PHE A 6 21.81 -11.70 17.06
CA PHE A 6 21.01 -12.77 17.63
C PHE A 6 20.96 -13.95 16.63
N PRO A 7 21.24 -15.21 17.03
CA PRO A 7 21.22 -16.36 16.12
C PRO A 7 19.86 -16.59 15.48
N PHE A 8 19.85 -16.95 14.19
CA PHE A 8 18.59 -17.13 13.43
C PHE A 8 17.79 -18.34 13.89
N THR A 9 18.48 -19.43 14.25
CA THR A 9 17.88 -20.68 14.75
C THR A 9 17.25 -20.50 16.13
N ALA A 10 17.73 -19.52 16.91
CA ALA A 10 17.21 -19.21 18.23
C ALA A 10 15.86 -18.47 18.24
N VAL A 11 15.38 -17.97 17.08
CA VAL A 11 14.07 -17.29 16.97
C VAL A 11 12.93 -18.30 17.17
N VAL A 12 11.97 -17.97 18.04
CA VAL A 12 10.88 -18.87 18.48
C VAL A 12 9.56 -18.54 17.80
N GLY A 13 8.82 -19.56 17.37
CA GLY A 13 7.40 -19.45 16.98
C GLY A 13 7.14 -18.66 15.69
N GLN A 14 8.13 -18.54 14.81
CA GLN A 14 8.06 -17.77 13.56
C GLN A 14 8.45 -18.61 12.35
N ASP A 15 7.86 -19.80 12.23
CA ASP A 15 8.25 -20.79 11.24
C ASP A 15 8.05 -20.32 9.80
N ASP A 16 6.91 -19.71 9.50
CA ASP A 16 6.63 -19.17 8.16
C ASP A 16 7.57 -18.01 7.79
N LEU A 17 7.89 -17.15 8.76
CA LEU A 17 8.87 -16.07 8.54
C LEU A 17 10.24 -16.65 8.24
N ARG A 18 10.69 -17.62 9.06
CA ARG A 18 11.99 -18.27 8.86
C ARG A 18 12.03 -18.96 7.51
N LEU A 19 10.99 -19.70 7.16
CA LEU A 19 10.87 -20.39 5.89
C LEU A 19 10.91 -19.40 4.71
N ALA A 20 10.10 -18.36 4.69
CA ALA A 20 10.08 -17.38 3.60
C ALA A 20 11.44 -16.69 3.42
N LEU A 21 12.11 -16.33 4.52
CA LEU A 21 13.46 -15.75 4.50
C LEU A 21 14.50 -16.75 3.94
N LEU A 22 14.43 -18.02 4.33
CA LEU A 22 15.30 -19.08 3.84
C LEU A 22 15.05 -19.38 2.36
N LEU A 23 13.80 -19.44 1.91
CA LEU A 23 13.45 -19.66 0.51
C LEU A 23 13.96 -18.52 -0.38
N ASN A 24 13.82 -17.26 0.08
CA ASN A 24 14.39 -16.12 -0.61
C ASN A 24 15.93 -16.22 -0.65
N ALA A 25 16.56 -16.64 0.46
CA ALA A 25 18.00 -16.90 0.49
C ALA A 25 18.43 -18.02 -0.46
N VAL A 26 17.63 -19.06 -0.69
CA VAL A 26 17.91 -20.12 -1.68
C VAL A 26 17.71 -19.61 -3.10
N SER A 27 16.61 -18.92 -3.38
CA SER A 27 16.25 -18.42 -4.71
C SER A 27 15.84 -16.94 -4.65
N PRO A 28 16.78 -16.00 -4.88
CA PRO A 28 16.46 -14.56 -4.95
C PRO A 28 15.45 -14.23 -6.05
N ALA A 29 15.30 -15.10 -7.05
CA ALA A 29 14.35 -14.95 -8.15
C ALA A 29 12.88 -15.05 -7.71
N VAL A 30 12.60 -15.50 -6.47
CA VAL A 30 11.24 -15.49 -5.91
C VAL A 30 10.67 -14.07 -5.82
N GLY A 31 11.52 -13.04 -5.69
CA GLY A 31 11.08 -11.65 -5.76
C GLY A 31 10.91 -10.95 -4.40
N GLY A 32 11.64 -11.40 -3.37
CA GLY A 32 11.67 -10.77 -2.06
C GLY A 32 10.53 -11.16 -1.11
N VAL A 33 10.66 -10.74 0.14
CA VAL A 33 9.74 -11.10 1.23
C VAL A 33 9.18 -9.85 1.89
N LEU A 34 7.86 -9.80 2.03
CA LEU A 34 7.14 -8.79 2.78
C LEU A 34 6.68 -9.35 4.12
N VAL A 35 7.16 -8.77 5.21
CA VAL A 35 6.86 -9.20 6.58
C VAL A 35 5.88 -8.21 7.21
N ARG A 36 4.64 -8.64 7.40
CA ARG A 36 3.57 -7.86 8.00
C ARG A 36 3.42 -8.27 9.46
N GLY A 37 3.24 -7.32 10.37
CA GLY A 37 2.96 -7.67 11.77
C GLY A 37 3.05 -6.48 12.71
N GLU A 38 2.64 -6.67 13.95
CA GLU A 38 2.69 -5.65 15.00
C GLU A 38 4.13 -5.31 15.42
N LYS A 39 4.31 -4.23 16.17
CA LYS A 39 5.59 -3.90 16.81
C LYS A 39 5.95 -4.94 17.87
N GLY A 40 7.24 -5.23 18.03
CA GLY A 40 7.72 -6.18 19.04
C GLY A 40 7.67 -7.66 18.63
N THR A 41 7.32 -7.97 17.38
CA THR A 41 7.27 -9.34 16.82
C THR A 41 8.62 -9.83 16.27
N ALA A 42 9.75 -9.30 16.71
CA ALA A 42 11.12 -9.70 16.29
C ALA A 42 11.42 -9.70 14.78
N LYS A 43 10.58 -9.07 13.92
CA LYS A 43 10.76 -9.01 12.46
C LYS A 43 12.17 -8.57 12.03
N SER A 44 12.62 -7.42 12.54
CA SER A 44 13.95 -6.88 12.23
C SER A 44 15.08 -7.75 12.79
N THR A 45 14.84 -8.46 13.89
CA THR A 45 15.83 -9.38 14.50
C THR A 45 16.05 -10.59 13.60
N ALA A 46 14.98 -11.20 13.08
CA ALA A 46 15.06 -12.35 12.18
C ALA A 46 15.79 -12.00 10.86
N VAL A 47 15.51 -10.83 10.28
CA VAL A 47 16.18 -10.39 9.04
C VAL A 47 17.65 -10.10 9.28
N ARG A 48 18.01 -9.45 10.40
CA ARG A 48 19.42 -9.21 10.76
C ARG A 48 20.16 -10.53 10.98
N ALA A 49 19.52 -11.49 11.64
CA ALA A 49 20.07 -12.83 11.89
C ALA A 49 20.33 -13.60 10.58
N LEU A 50 19.45 -13.48 9.57
CA LEU A 50 19.63 -14.12 8.25
C LEU A 50 20.94 -13.70 7.58
N SER A 51 21.39 -12.46 7.75
CA SER A 51 22.63 -11.97 7.13
C SER A 51 23.86 -12.77 7.55
N ALA A 52 23.88 -13.27 8.79
CA ALA A 52 24.96 -14.10 9.31
C ALA A 52 24.98 -15.48 8.65
N LEU A 53 23.82 -16.02 8.23
CA LEU A 53 23.69 -17.33 7.60
C LEU A 53 24.07 -17.36 6.12
N LEU A 54 24.12 -16.21 5.45
CA LEU A 54 24.48 -16.18 4.03
C LEU A 54 25.93 -16.63 3.82
N PRO A 55 26.23 -17.38 2.74
CA PRO A 55 27.60 -17.76 2.43
C PRO A 55 28.46 -16.53 2.14
N ALA A 56 29.76 -16.63 2.45
CA ALA A 56 30.71 -15.60 2.07
C ALA A 56 30.78 -15.46 0.54
N LEU A 57 31.12 -14.26 0.08
CA LEU A 57 31.18 -13.89 -1.33
C LEU A 57 32.62 -13.60 -1.71
N ASP A 58 33.04 -14.15 -2.84
CA ASP A 58 34.26 -13.72 -3.52
C ASP A 58 33.94 -12.49 -4.37
N VAL A 59 34.77 -11.47 -4.23
CA VAL A 59 34.60 -10.14 -4.83
C VAL A 59 35.90 -9.68 -5.45
N VAL A 60 35.83 -9.07 -6.64
CA VAL A 60 36.99 -8.45 -7.31
C VAL A 60 37.57 -7.35 -6.41
N CYS A 61 38.88 -7.37 -6.15
CA CYS A 61 39.55 -6.35 -5.33
C CYS A 61 39.31 -4.94 -5.91
N ASP A 62 39.11 -3.95 -5.03
CA ASP A 62 38.85 -2.54 -5.36
C ASP A 62 37.58 -2.24 -6.20
N CYS A 63 36.75 -3.24 -6.50
CA CYS A 63 35.47 -3.03 -7.20
C CYS A 63 34.40 -2.50 -6.22
N ARG A 64 33.95 -1.25 -6.39
CA ARG A 64 32.92 -0.63 -5.53
C ARG A 64 31.56 -1.29 -5.68
N PHE A 65 31.31 -1.96 -6.79
CA PHE A 65 30.05 -2.63 -7.11
C PHE A 65 30.04 -4.12 -6.76
N SER A 66 31.11 -4.64 -6.16
CA SER A 66 31.19 -6.01 -5.63
C SER A 66 30.99 -7.12 -6.68
N CYS A 67 31.58 -6.94 -7.86
CA CYS A 67 31.50 -7.91 -8.96
C CYS A 67 32.04 -9.29 -8.59
N ASP A 68 31.44 -10.32 -9.17
CA ASP A 68 31.89 -11.71 -9.05
C ASP A 68 33.17 -11.93 -9.88
N PRO A 69 34.27 -12.43 -9.30
CA PRO A 69 35.50 -12.72 -10.06
C PRO A 69 35.32 -13.77 -11.15
N GLY A 70 34.43 -14.75 -10.96
CA GLY A 70 34.17 -15.82 -11.93
C GLY A 70 33.23 -15.40 -13.06
N SER A 71 32.42 -14.35 -12.84
CA SER A 71 31.50 -13.80 -13.84
C SER A 71 31.26 -12.31 -13.59
N PRO A 72 32.25 -11.43 -13.84
CA PRO A 72 32.13 -10.00 -13.55
C PRO A 72 31.06 -9.36 -14.43
N ASP A 73 30.35 -8.34 -13.91
CA ASP A 73 29.33 -7.63 -14.70
C ASP A 73 30.02 -6.83 -15.82
N PRO A 74 29.72 -7.12 -17.11
CA PRO A 74 30.31 -6.38 -18.22
C PRO A 74 29.92 -4.90 -18.25
N GLY A 75 28.83 -4.52 -17.55
CA GLY A 75 28.41 -3.13 -17.43
C GLY A 75 29.00 -2.40 -16.22
N CYS A 76 29.88 -3.01 -15.43
CA CYS A 76 30.37 -2.39 -14.19
C CYS A 76 31.12 -1.08 -14.48
N PRO A 77 30.81 0.03 -13.77
CA PRO A 77 31.52 1.30 -13.94
C PRO A 77 33.00 1.28 -13.53
N ASP A 78 33.40 0.31 -12.69
CA ASP A 78 34.81 0.09 -12.30
C ASP A 78 35.50 -0.94 -13.21
N GLY A 79 34.81 -1.43 -14.24
CA GLY A 79 35.34 -2.37 -15.21
C GLY A 79 36.10 -1.69 -16.37
N PRO A 80 36.71 -2.48 -17.26
CA PRO A 80 36.72 -3.95 -17.28
C PRO A 80 37.56 -4.55 -16.13
N HIS A 81 37.10 -5.68 -15.59
CA HIS A 81 37.84 -6.43 -14.56
C HIS A 81 38.65 -7.54 -15.23
N GLU A 82 39.98 -7.50 -15.09
CA GLU A 82 40.83 -8.60 -15.53
C GLU A 82 40.73 -9.78 -14.55
N PRO A 83 40.85 -11.04 -15.02
CA PRO A 83 40.95 -12.19 -14.14
C PRO A 83 42.14 -12.02 -13.20
N GLY A 84 41.91 -12.01 -11.89
CA GLY A 84 42.95 -11.60 -10.94
C GLY A 84 42.57 -11.78 -9.47
N ALA A 85 43.16 -10.94 -8.62
CA ALA A 85 42.99 -10.98 -7.17
C ALA A 85 41.52 -10.77 -6.78
N PHE A 86 41.04 -11.63 -5.89
CA PHE A 86 39.74 -11.53 -5.25
C PHE A 86 39.91 -11.51 -3.74
N GLU A 87 38.95 -10.90 -3.06
CA GLU A 87 38.81 -10.98 -1.61
C GLU A 87 37.51 -11.71 -1.27
N THR A 88 37.58 -12.57 -0.25
CA THR A 88 36.40 -13.22 0.31
C THR A 88 35.89 -12.39 1.48
N ARG A 89 34.61 -12.02 1.46
CA ARG A 89 33.97 -11.22 2.53
C ARG A 89 32.54 -11.67 2.80
N PRO A 90 31.99 -11.41 4.00
CA PRO A 90 30.59 -11.71 4.28
C PRO A 90 29.64 -10.90 3.38
N ALA A 91 28.45 -11.47 3.11
CA ALA A 91 27.38 -10.78 2.43
C ALA A 91 26.97 -9.53 3.22
N ARG A 92 26.76 -8.40 2.52
CA ARG A 92 26.34 -7.14 3.15
C ARG A 92 24.83 -7.15 3.37
N MET A 93 24.41 -6.70 4.53
CA MET A 93 23.04 -6.27 4.78
C MET A 93 23.02 -4.74 4.76
N VAL A 94 22.23 -4.17 3.85
CA VAL A 94 22.08 -2.73 3.68
C VAL A 94 20.67 -2.34 4.09
N GLU A 95 20.57 -1.36 4.98
CA GLU A 95 19.30 -0.85 5.47
C GLU A 95 18.94 0.44 4.73
N LEU A 96 17.73 0.48 4.17
CA LEU A 96 17.18 1.66 3.51
C LEU A 96 16.36 2.47 4.53
N PRO A 97 16.83 3.66 4.96
CA PRO A 97 16.07 4.48 5.87
C PRO A 97 14.84 5.09 5.18
N VAL A 98 13.75 5.27 5.93
CA VAL A 98 12.48 5.85 5.43
C VAL A 98 12.68 7.22 4.75
N GLY A 99 13.61 8.02 5.28
CA GLY A 99 13.97 9.34 4.76
C GLY A 99 15.08 9.36 3.71
N ALA A 100 15.45 8.21 3.13
CA ALA A 100 16.47 8.15 2.09
C ALA A 100 16.11 9.02 0.89
N SER A 101 17.09 9.74 0.36
CA SER A 101 16.94 10.40 -0.94
C SER A 101 17.12 9.37 -2.06
N GLU A 102 16.59 9.70 -3.23
CA GLU A 102 16.81 8.94 -4.45
C GLU A 102 18.30 8.80 -4.78
N ASP A 103 19.04 9.90 -4.68
CA ASP A 103 20.49 9.96 -4.87
C ASP A 103 21.24 9.00 -3.93
N ARG A 104 20.76 8.80 -2.69
CA ARG A 104 21.34 7.82 -1.76
C ARG A 104 21.01 6.39 -2.18
N LEU A 105 19.84 6.13 -2.74
CA LEU A 105 19.40 4.81 -3.18
C LEU A 105 20.15 4.34 -4.44
N VAL A 106 20.09 5.13 -5.52
CA VAL A 106 20.64 4.73 -6.83
C VAL A 106 22.09 5.16 -7.03
N GLY A 107 22.56 6.16 -6.28
CA GLY A 107 23.86 6.79 -6.45
C GLY A 107 23.75 8.16 -7.10
N ALA A 108 24.79 8.96 -6.97
CA ALA A 108 24.79 10.35 -7.40
C ALA A 108 26.10 10.71 -8.08
N LEU A 109 26.07 11.77 -8.89
CA LEU A 109 27.29 12.43 -9.30
C LEU A 109 27.84 13.22 -8.12
N ASP A 110 29.13 13.11 -7.84
CA ASP A 110 29.83 14.00 -6.92
C ASP A 110 29.87 15.41 -7.52
N ILE A 111 28.89 16.23 -7.13
CA ILE A 111 28.73 17.60 -7.61
C ILE A 111 29.91 18.47 -7.12
N GLU A 112 30.49 18.18 -5.97
CA GLU A 112 31.60 18.95 -5.42
C GLU A 112 32.84 18.76 -6.29
N ARG A 113 33.23 17.52 -6.59
CA ARG A 113 34.34 17.25 -7.52
C ARG A 113 34.03 17.68 -8.94
N ALA A 114 32.78 17.55 -9.40
CA ALA A 114 32.39 18.04 -10.72
C ALA A 114 32.48 19.57 -10.83
N LEU A 115 32.13 20.32 -9.79
CA LEU A 115 32.15 21.79 -9.80
C LEU A 115 33.49 22.38 -9.39
N ALA A 116 34.27 21.74 -8.51
CA ALA A 116 35.56 22.24 -8.03
C ALA A 116 36.73 21.75 -8.89
N GLU A 117 36.74 20.46 -9.23
CA GLU A 117 37.83 19.80 -9.96
C GLU A 117 37.52 19.64 -11.46
N GLY A 118 36.24 19.73 -11.85
CA GLY A 118 35.80 19.45 -13.22
C GLY A 118 35.73 17.95 -13.55
N VAL A 119 35.84 17.08 -12.54
CA VAL A 119 35.87 15.62 -12.70
C VAL A 119 34.48 15.05 -12.47
N LYS A 120 33.98 14.29 -13.45
CA LYS A 120 32.70 13.55 -13.31
C LYS A 120 32.96 12.25 -12.55
N ALA A 121 32.77 12.26 -11.23
CA ALA A 121 32.85 11.06 -10.41
C ALA A 121 31.44 10.59 -10.00
N PHE A 122 31.13 9.31 -10.22
CA PHE A 122 29.88 8.71 -9.74
C PHE A 122 30.13 8.03 -8.40
N GLU A 123 29.30 8.37 -7.41
CA GLU A 123 29.26 7.73 -6.11
C GLU A 123 28.18 6.64 -6.09
N PRO A 124 28.52 5.39 -5.77
CA PRO A 124 27.55 4.31 -5.68
C PRO A 124 26.53 4.55 -4.57
N GLY A 125 25.28 4.18 -4.84
CA GLY A 125 24.19 4.22 -3.86
C GLY A 125 24.02 2.92 -3.08
N LEU A 126 22.98 2.87 -2.25
CA LEU A 126 22.62 1.70 -1.44
C LEU A 126 22.33 0.46 -2.29
N LEU A 127 21.83 0.61 -3.52
CA LEU A 127 21.61 -0.53 -4.43
C LEU A 127 22.91 -1.21 -4.85
N ALA A 128 23.99 -0.45 -5.01
CA ALA A 128 25.31 -1.00 -5.30
C ALA A 128 25.90 -1.69 -4.07
N ASP A 129 25.75 -1.09 -2.87
CA ASP A 129 26.18 -1.70 -1.61
C ASP A 129 25.45 -3.01 -1.30
N ALA A 130 24.17 -3.11 -1.69
CA ALA A 130 23.33 -4.28 -1.49
C ALA A 130 23.58 -5.40 -2.50
N HIS A 131 24.35 -5.15 -3.57
CA HIS A 131 24.59 -6.16 -4.61
C HIS A 131 25.20 -7.44 -4.03
N ARG A 132 24.60 -8.59 -4.38
CA ARG A 132 24.87 -9.95 -3.88
C ARG A 132 24.64 -10.11 -2.36
N GLY A 133 23.97 -9.15 -1.73
CA GLY A 133 23.62 -9.15 -0.31
C GLY A 133 22.12 -9.05 -0.06
N ILE A 134 21.75 -8.38 1.04
CA ILE A 134 20.36 -8.14 1.48
C ILE A 134 20.09 -6.63 1.45
N LEU A 135 18.98 -6.23 0.84
CA LEU A 135 18.40 -4.90 0.99
C LEU A 135 17.20 -4.98 1.93
N TYR A 136 17.37 -4.44 3.13
CA TYR A 136 16.33 -4.38 4.15
C TYR A 136 15.66 -3.02 4.14
N VAL A 137 14.34 -3.02 4.13
CA VAL A 137 13.52 -1.81 4.22
C VAL A 137 12.62 -1.92 5.43
N ASP A 138 12.87 -1.07 6.43
CA ASP A 138 11.97 -0.96 7.57
C ASP A 138 10.78 -0.05 7.23
N GLU A 139 9.58 -0.45 7.63
CA GLU A 139 8.34 0.31 7.43
C GLU A 139 8.14 0.74 5.96
N VAL A 140 8.11 -0.24 5.04
CA VAL A 140 8.00 0.00 3.58
C VAL A 140 6.80 0.87 3.21
N ASN A 141 5.73 0.83 4.02
CA ASN A 141 4.53 1.66 3.87
C ASN A 141 4.81 3.17 3.99
N LEU A 142 5.90 3.58 4.63
CA LEU A 142 6.28 4.97 4.81
C LEU A 142 7.23 5.50 3.73
N LEU A 143 7.78 4.63 2.86
CA LEU A 143 8.66 5.05 1.79
C LEU A 143 7.94 5.92 0.75
N HIS A 144 8.72 6.83 0.16
CA HIS A 144 8.24 7.66 -0.94
C HIS A 144 8.02 6.81 -2.19
N ASP A 145 6.86 7.00 -2.86
CA ASP A 145 6.40 6.18 -4.00
C ASP A 145 7.51 5.94 -5.05
N HIS A 146 8.18 7.00 -5.51
CA HIS A 146 9.23 6.92 -6.53
C HIS A 146 10.44 6.08 -6.12
N LEU A 147 10.80 6.03 -4.84
CA LEU A 147 11.90 5.20 -4.34
C LEU A 147 11.53 3.72 -4.39
N VAL A 148 10.28 3.42 -4.07
CA VAL A 148 9.79 2.03 -4.12
C VAL A 148 9.74 1.54 -5.56
N ASP A 149 9.28 2.37 -6.51
CA ASP A 149 9.27 2.01 -7.94
C ASP A 149 10.69 1.67 -8.42
N LEU A 150 11.68 2.53 -8.14
CA LEU A 150 13.09 2.29 -8.49
C LEU A 150 13.67 1.04 -7.84
N LEU A 151 13.38 0.82 -6.57
CA LEU A 151 13.86 -0.32 -5.82
C LEU A 151 13.30 -1.63 -6.39
N LEU A 152 12.02 -1.65 -6.72
CA LEU A 152 11.37 -2.84 -7.26
C LEU A 152 11.75 -3.11 -8.72
N ASP A 153 11.96 -2.06 -9.52
CA ASP A 153 12.51 -2.21 -10.87
C ASP A 153 13.94 -2.77 -10.81
N ALA A 154 14.79 -2.25 -9.92
CA ALA A 154 16.14 -2.77 -9.70
C ALA A 154 16.14 -4.23 -9.22
N ALA A 155 15.24 -4.58 -8.28
CA ALA A 155 15.10 -5.95 -7.79
C ALA A 155 14.62 -6.92 -8.89
N ALA A 156 13.70 -6.49 -9.76
CA ALA A 156 13.17 -7.31 -10.84
C ALA A 156 14.17 -7.48 -12.00
N MET A 157 14.84 -6.39 -12.40
CA MET A 157 15.81 -6.41 -13.51
C MET A 157 17.18 -6.95 -13.06
N GLY A 158 17.47 -6.92 -11.76
CA GLY A 158 18.79 -7.27 -11.20
C GLY A 158 19.90 -6.29 -11.59
N ALA A 159 19.55 -5.08 -12.04
CA ALA A 159 20.46 -4.01 -12.43
C ALA A 159 19.83 -2.65 -12.13
N SER A 160 20.67 -1.66 -11.79
CA SER A 160 20.26 -0.27 -11.63
C SER A 160 20.78 0.57 -12.80
N TYR A 161 19.92 1.48 -13.26
CA TYR A 161 20.20 2.40 -14.36
C TYR A 161 20.06 3.83 -13.85
N VAL A 162 21.12 4.61 -13.99
CA VAL A 162 21.15 6.03 -13.60
C VAL A 162 21.42 6.85 -14.85
N GLU A 163 20.37 7.46 -15.39
CA GLU A 163 20.43 8.35 -16.56
C GLU A 163 20.11 9.78 -16.15
N ARG A 164 21.11 10.51 -15.64
CA ARG A 164 20.94 11.86 -15.08
C ARG A 164 22.13 12.76 -15.32
N GLU A 165 21.88 14.07 -15.44
CA GLU A 165 22.93 15.09 -15.54
C GLU A 165 23.97 14.82 -16.64
N GLY A 166 23.53 14.18 -17.74
CA GLY A 166 24.40 13.79 -18.86
C GLY A 166 25.32 12.61 -18.58
N VAL A 167 25.02 11.81 -17.55
CA VAL A 167 25.69 10.55 -17.21
C VAL A 167 24.67 9.42 -17.34
N SER A 168 25.08 8.36 -18.05
CA SER A 168 24.35 7.09 -18.13
C SER A 168 25.26 6.03 -17.51
N VAL A 169 24.87 5.56 -16.32
CA VAL A 169 25.58 4.52 -15.56
C VAL A 169 24.64 3.36 -15.36
N ARG A 170 25.11 2.16 -15.69
CA ARG A 170 24.44 0.90 -15.38
C ARG A 170 25.34 0.12 -14.43
N HIS A 171 24.76 -0.57 -13.46
CA HIS A 171 25.50 -1.56 -12.67
C HIS A 171 24.58 -2.69 -12.20
N ALA A 172 25.14 -3.88 -11.97
CA ALA A 172 24.40 -4.98 -11.37
C ALA A 172 23.86 -4.63 -9.96
N ALA A 173 22.65 -5.08 -9.69
CA ALA A 173 21.92 -4.83 -8.45
C ALA A 173 21.02 -6.04 -8.09
N ARG A 174 21.59 -7.24 -8.12
CA ARG A 174 20.94 -8.47 -7.65
C ARG A 174 21.06 -8.58 -6.14
N PHE A 175 19.97 -8.49 -5.39
CA PHE A 175 19.96 -8.54 -3.92
C PHE A 175 18.69 -9.22 -3.40
N LEU A 176 18.76 -9.69 -2.16
CA LEU A 176 17.62 -10.23 -1.42
C LEU A 176 16.81 -9.07 -0.86
N LEU A 177 15.63 -8.80 -1.43
CA LEU A 177 14.75 -7.76 -0.92
C LEU A 177 13.94 -8.29 0.27
N VAL A 178 14.01 -7.59 1.40
CA VAL A 178 13.17 -7.85 2.57
C VAL A 178 12.55 -6.55 3.06
N GLY A 179 11.23 -6.49 3.08
CA GLY A 179 10.46 -5.35 3.55
C GLY A 179 9.65 -5.70 4.79
N THR A 180 9.68 -4.87 5.83
CA THR A 180 8.78 -5.00 6.98
C THR A 180 7.72 -3.89 6.95
N MET A 181 6.55 -4.17 7.49
CA MET A 181 5.53 -3.13 7.72
C MET A 181 4.72 -3.41 8.98
N ASN A 182 4.15 -2.33 9.53
CA ASN A 182 3.06 -2.40 10.50
C ASN A 182 1.74 -2.05 9.78
N PRO A 183 0.78 -2.99 9.63
CA PRO A 183 -0.51 -2.70 9.01
C PRO A 183 -1.26 -1.53 9.65
N GLU A 184 -1.05 -1.26 10.95
CA GLU A 184 -1.71 -0.15 11.66
C GLU A 184 -1.25 1.23 11.20
N GLU A 185 -0.05 1.35 10.65
CA GLU A 185 0.54 2.63 10.22
C GLU A 185 0.19 3.02 8.79
N GLY A 186 -0.55 2.15 8.10
CA GLY A 186 -1.01 2.37 6.73
C GLY A 186 -0.71 1.17 5.85
N GLU A 187 -1.55 0.99 4.84
CA GLU A 187 -1.41 -0.09 3.87
C GLU A 187 -0.43 0.25 2.75
N LEU A 188 0.18 -0.79 2.20
CA LEU A 188 1.01 -0.69 1.00
C LEU A 188 0.12 -0.64 -0.25
N ARG A 189 0.56 0.06 -1.29
CA ARG A 189 -0.20 0.12 -2.57
C ARG A 189 -0.31 -1.29 -3.18
N PRO A 190 -1.44 -1.64 -3.81
CA PRO A 190 -1.61 -2.94 -4.47
C PRO A 190 -0.52 -3.22 -5.52
N GLN A 191 -0.10 -2.21 -6.28
CA GLN A 191 0.96 -2.37 -7.28
C GLN A 191 2.31 -2.75 -6.66
N LEU A 192 2.58 -2.30 -5.44
CA LEU A 192 3.82 -2.58 -4.71
C LEU A 192 3.75 -3.95 -4.03
N LEU A 193 2.61 -4.28 -3.43
CA LEU A 193 2.34 -5.61 -2.87
C LEU A 193 2.57 -6.68 -3.94
N ASP A 194 1.97 -6.51 -5.12
CA ASP A 194 2.11 -7.46 -6.22
C ASP A 194 3.57 -7.69 -6.66
N ARG A 195 4.48 -6.74 -6.41
CA ARG A 195 5.89 -6.89 -6.77
C ARG A 195 6.69 -7.72 -5.76
N PHE A 196 6.22 -7.84 -4.51
CA PHE A 196 6.83 -8.75 -3.54
C PHE A 196 6.45 -10.19 -3.88
N GLY A 197 7.46 -11.06 -3.91
CA GLY A 197 7.26 -12.49 -4.14
C GLY A 197 6.37 -13.10 -3.06
N LEU A 198 6.87 -13.07 -1.82
CA LEU A 198 6.23 -13.72 -0.68
C LEU A 198 5.73 -12.68 0.33
N THR A 199 4.63 -13.00 1.01
CA THR A 199 4.15 -12.26 2.17
C THR A 199 3.98 -13.20 3.36
N VAL A 200 4.43 -12.76 4.53
CA VAL A 200 4.23 -13.47 5.80
C VAL A 200 3.59 -12.54 6.81
N GLU A 201 2.56 -13.02 7.49
CA GLU A 201 1.97 -12.35 8.64
C GLU A 201 2.60 -12.89 9.93
N VAL A 202 3.11 -11.99 10.75
CA VAL A 202 3.76 -12.31 12.03
C VAL A 202 2.93 -11.69 13.14
N ALA A 203 2.28 -12.55 13.92
CA ALA A 203 1.55 -12.17 15.11
C ALA A 203 2.38 -12.47 16.37
N ALA A 204 2.15 -11.71 17.43
CA ALA A 204 2.69 -12.08 18.74
C ALA A 204 1.99 -13.35 19.23
N SER A 205 2.77 -14.37 19.61
CA SER A 205 2.22 -15.60 20.17
C SER A 205 1.40 -15.31 21.43
N ARG A 206 0.21 -15.91 21.51
CA ARG A 206 -0.69 -15.81 22.68
C ARG A 206 -0.37 -16.88 23.73
N GLU A 207 0.44 -17.88 23.39
CA GLU A 207 0.83 -18.95 24.34
C GLU A 207 1.83 -18.43 25.37
N PRO A 208 1.53 -18.55 26.68
CA PRO A 208 2.44 -18.10 27.73
C PRO A 208 3.83 -18.74 27.66
N ASP A 209 3.91 -20.04 27.36
CA ASP A 209 5.18 -20.78 27.34
C ASP A 209 6.13 -20.29 26.23
N GLN A 210 5.59 -20.04 25.03
CA GLN A 210 6.36 -19.45 23.94
C GLN A 210 6.86 -18.05 24.29
N ARG A 211 6.02 -17.21 24.93
CA ARG A 211 6.41 -15.86 25.35
C ARG A 211 7.51 -15.88 26.40
N VAL A 212 7.41 -16.79 27.38
CA VAL A 212 8.45 -17.00 28.40
C VAL A 212 9.77 -17.40 27.74
N GLU A 213 9.72 -18.31 26.75
CA GLU A 213 10.92 -18.75 26.06
C GLU A 213 11.57 -17.64 25.22
N VAL A 214 10.79 -16.81 24.53
CA VAL A 214 11.30 -15.62 23.82
C VAL A 214 12.03 -14.68 24.78
N VAL A 215 11.41 -14.37 25.92
CA VAL A 215 12.02 -13.49 26.93
C VAL A 215 13.29 -14.11 27.52
N ARG A 216 13.26 -15.41 27.85
CA ARG A 216 14.41 -16.14 28.39
C ARG A 216 15.60 -16.11 27.42
N ARG A 217 15.38 -16.42 26.15
CA ARG A 217 16.44 -16.40 25.12
C ARG A 217 16.98 -14.99 24.91
N ARG A 218 16.10 -13.98 24.94
CA ARG A 218 16.51 -12.58 24.78
C ARG A 218 17.40 -12.12 25.93
N LEU A 219 16.99 -12.35 27.18
CA LEU A 219 17.79 -12.00 28.36
C LEU A 219 19.14 -12.73 28.36
N ALA A 220 19.16 -14.02 28.02
CA ALA A 220 20.41 -14.78 27.94
C ALA A 220 21.36 -14.29 26.84
N HIS A 221 20.85 -13.74 25.74
CA HIS A 221 21.65 -13.09 24.70
C HIS A 221 22.14 -11.71 25.14
N ASP A 222 21.31 -10.92 25.80
CA ASP A 222 21.69 -9.60 26.31
C ASP A 222 22.76 -9.70 27.42
N ASP A 223 22.72 -10.74 28.26
CA ASP A 223 23.70 -11.01 29.33
C ASP A 223 25.06 -11.49 28.80
N ASP A 224 25.07 -12.43 27.85
CA ASP A 224 26.28 -12.95 27.19
C ASP A 224 26.05 -13.24 25.70
N PRO A 225 26.18 -12.23 24.83
CA PRO A 225 25.94 -12.40 23.40
C PRO A 225 26.86 -13.43 22.73
N ALA A 226 28.11 -13.52 23.18
CA ALA A 226 29.12 -14.39 22.58
C ALA A 226 28.91 -15.86 22.99
N GLY A 227 28.71 -16.12 24.28
CA GLY A 227 28.39 -17.46 24.77
C GLY A 227 27.00 -17.94 24.33
N PHE A 228 26.03 -17.02 24.17
CA PHE A 228 24.76 -17.36 23.53
C PHE A 228 24.96 -17.80 22.07
N ALA A 229 25.65 -17.00 21.25
CA ALA A 229 25.90 -17.36 19.86
C ALA A 229 26.68 -18.68 19.72
N ALA A 230 27.67 -18.93 20.59
CA ALA A 230 28.43 -20.17 20.60
C ALA A 230 27.55 -21.41 20.83
N ARG A 231 26.51 -21.31 21.68
CA ARG A 231 25.56 -22.42 21.91
C ARG A 231 24.73 -22.79 20.70
N TRP A 232 24.46 -21.84 19.80
CA TRP A 232 23.64 -22.05 18.60
C TRP A 232 24.48 -22.21 17.32
N ALA A 233 25.81 -22.15 17.43
CA ALA A 233 26.72 -22.15 16.28
C ALA A 233 26.59 -23.41 15.41
N ASP A 234 26.43 -24.59 16.03
CA ASP A 234 26.28 -25.86 15.30
C ASP A 234 24.98 -25.89 14.48
N GLU A 235 23.87 -25.40 15.05
CA GLU A 235 22.60 -25.29 14.34
C GLU A 235 22.67 -24.26 13.21
N GLU A 236 23.28 -23.10 13.43
CA GLU A 236 23.48 -22.09 12.38
C GLU A 236 24.37 -22.61 11.24
N ALA A 237 25.42 -23.37 11.57
CA ALA A 237 26.28 -24.03 10.59
C ALA A 237 25.50 -25.06 9.76
N ALA A 238 24.62 -25.85 10.40
CA ALA A 238 23.76 -26.80 9.71
C ALA A 238 22.80 -26.10 8.73
N VAL A 239 22.15 -25.01 9.16
CA VAL A 239 21.28 -24.21 8.29
C VAL A 239 22.06 -23.58 7.14
N ARG A 240 23.25 -23.03 7.40
CA ARG A 240 24.14 -22.48 6.35
C ARG A 240 24.51 -23.54 5.32
N ALA A 241 24.91 -24.73 5.76
CA ALA A 241 25.24 -25.84 4.89
C ALA A 241 24.04 -26.25 4.02
N ARG A 242 22.84 -26.29 4.61
CA ARG A 242 21.59 -26.55 3.90
C ARG A 242 21.26 -25.49 2.86
N ILE A 243 21.46 -24.21 3.14
CA ILE A 243 21.28 -23.11 2.15
C ILE A 243 22.23 -23.32 0.96
N VAL A 244 23.50 -23.63 1.21
CA VAL A 244 24.49 -23.87 0.16
C VAL A 244 24.13 -25.10 -0.68
N ALA A 245 23.70 -26.18 -0.04
CA ALA A 245 23.26 -27.40 -0.73
C ALA A 245 22.02 -27.14 -1.61
N ALA A 246 21.00 -26.47 -1.06
CA ALA A 246 19.77 -26.14 -1.77
C ALA A 246 20.03 -25.20 -2.97
N ARG A 247 20.91 -24.19 -2.82
CA ARG A 247 21.33 -23.31 -3.94
C ARG A 247 21.98 -24.08 -5.09
N LYS A 248 22.81 -25.08 -4.77
CA LYS A 248 23.44 -25.95 -5.79
C LYS A 248 22.42 -26.86 -6.46
N LEU A 249 21.46 -27.38 -5.70
CA LEU A 249 20.43 -28.29 -6.20
C LEU A 249 19.36 -27.58 -7.04
N LEU A 250 19.10 -26.29 -6.78
CA LEU A 250 18.02 -25.50 -7.41
C LEU A 250 17.97 -25.63 -8.94
N GLY A 251 19.12 -25.62 -9.62
CA GLY A 251 19.19 -25.74 -11.09
C GLY A 251 18.84 -27.12 -11.64
N SER A 252 18.75 -28.14 -10.78
CA SER A 252 18.40 -29.52 -11.15
C SER A 252 16.97 -29.92 -10.80
N VAL A 253 16.24 -29.07 -10.07
CA VAL A 253 14.85 -29.35 -9.67
C VAL A 253 13.93 -29.24 -10.87
N ARG A 254 13.13 -30.27 -11.10
CA ARG A 254 12.12 -30.35 -12.15
C ARG A 254 10.76 -29.95 -11.60
N LEU A 255 10.14 -28.97 -12.27
CA LEU A 255 8.74 -28.63 -12.10
C LEU A 255 7.94 -29.41 -13.15
N GLY A 256 7.21 -30.44 -12.71
CA GLY A 256 6.40 -31.28 -13.61
C GLY A 256 5.13 -30.56 -14.11
N ASP A 257 4.57 -31.07 -15.21
CA ASP A 257 3.38 -30.49 -15.84
C ASP A 257 2.15 -30.55 -14.91
N GLY A 258 1.99 -31.63 -14.12
CA GLY A 258 0.96 -31.71 -13.09
C GLY A 258 1.05 -30.57 -12.06
N ALA A 259 2.25 -30.29 -11.55
CA ALA A 259 2.47 -29.17 -10.61
C ALA A 259 2.21 -27.81 -11.26
N LEU A 260 2.57 -27.63 -12.54
CA LEU A 260 2.24 -26.41 -13.30
C LEU A 260 0.73 -26.24 -13.48
N ARG A 261 -0.01 -27.32 -13.80
CA ARG A 261 -1.47 -27.29 -13.91
C ARG A 261 -2.12 -26.94 -12.57
N GLN A 262 -1.64 -27.52 -11.47
CA GLN A 262 -2.10 -27.17 -10.12
C GLN A 262 -1.87 -25.69 -9.81
N ILE A 263 -0.66 -25.17 -10.06
CA ILE A 263 -0.35 -23.75 -9.83
C ILE A 263 -1.30 -22.84 -10.64
N ALA A 264 -1.48 -23.13 -11.93
CA ALA A 264 -2.34 -22.33 -12.81
C ALA A 264 -3.82 -22.40 -12.38
N ALA A 265 -4.31 -23.59 -12.02
CA ALA A 265 -5.67 -23.79 -11.54
C ALA A 265 -5.91 -23.05 -10.22
N THR A 266 -4.97 -23.12 -9.27
CA THR A 266 -5.03 -22.36 -8.02
C THR A 266 -5.05 -20.85 -8.30
N CYS A 267 -4.14 -20.33 -9.14
CA CYS A 267 -4.10 -18.90 -9.46
C CYS A 267 -5.41 -18.42 -10.12
N ALA A 268 -6.01 -19.25 -11.00
CA ALA A 268 -7.30 -18.96 -11.61
C ALA A 268 -8.46 -18.99 -10.60
N ALA A 269 -8.51 -19.99 -9.72
CA ALA A 269 -9.54 -20.14 -8.70
C ALA A 269 -9.57 -18.99 -7.69
N PHE A 270 -8.41 -18.37 -7.43
CA PHE A 270 -8.28 -17.20 -6.55
C PHE A 270 -8.37 -15.85 -7.28
N GLU A 271 -8.73 -15.84 -8.58
CA GLU A 271 -8.94 -14.63 -9.39
C GLU A 271 -7.75 -13.65 -9.34
N VAL A 272 -6.53 -14.19 -9.42
CA VAL A 272 -5.31 -13.38 -9.33
C VAL A 272 -5.07 -12.64 -10.65
N ASP A 273 -4.71 -11.36 -10.57
CA ASP A 273 -4.44 -10.53 -11.76
C ASP A 273 -3.07 -10.89 -12.38
N GLY A 274 -3.09 -11.46 -13.59
CA GLY A 274 -1.90 -11.73 -14.40
C GLY A 274 -1.05 -12.92 -13.94
N MET A 275 0.01 -13.23 -14.69
CA MET A 275 0.80 -14.47 -14.52
C MET A 275 1.92 -14.38 -13.48
N ARG A 276 2.02 -13.28 -12.74
CA ARG A 276 3.14 -13.11 -11.80
C ARG A 276 3.02 -14.07 -10.62
N ALA A 277 1.80 -14.33 -10.15
CA ALA A 277 1.56 -15.29 -9.08
C ALA A 277 2.01 -16.69 -9.48
N ASP A 278 1.70 -17.12 -10.70
CA ASP A 278 2.09 -18.42 -11.25
C ASP A 278 3.62 -18.58 -11.24
N ILE A 279 4.35 -17.56 -11.73
CA ILE A 279 5.82 -17.58 -11.77
C ILE A 279 6.41 -17.62 -10.36
N VAL A 280 5.86 -16.84 -9.43
CA VAL A 280 6.35 -16.80 -8.05
C VAL A 280 6.06 -18.12 -7.34
N MET A 281 4.86 -18.68 -7.50
CA MET A 281 4.50 -19.99 -6.93
C MET A 281 5.40 -21.09 -7.49
N ALA A 282 5.62 -21.14 -8.81
CA ALA A 282 6.52 -22.09 -9.45
C ALA A 282 7.95 -22.01 -8.88
N ARG A 283 8.50 -20.79 -8.78
CA ARG A 283 9.84 -20.56 -8.21
C ARG A 283 9.92 -20.92 -6.73
N THR A 284 8.85 -20.66 -5.99
CA THR A 284 8.77 -20.95 -4.55
C THR A 284 8.66 -22.45 -4.30
N ALA A 285 7.82 -23.17 -5.05
CA ALA A 285 7.69 -24.62 -4.99
C ALA A 285 9.01 -25.32 -5.37
N THR A 286 9.68 -24.81 -6.41
CA THR A 286 11.03 -25.29 -6.81
C THR A 286 12.05 -25.05 -5.69
N ALA A 287 12.01 -23.88 -5.03
CA ALA A 287 12.90 -23.57 -3.91
C ALA A 287 12.59 -24.42 -2.66
N LEU A 288 11.31 -24.76 -2.42
CA LEU A 288 10.87 -25.66 -1.36
C LEU A 288 11.40 -27.08 -1.58
N ALA A 289 11.25 -27.62 -2.79
CA ALA A 289 11.81 -28.92 -3.16
C ALA A 289 13.35 -28.94 -2.99
N ALA A 290 14.04 -27.90 -3.47
CA ALA A 290 15.49 -27.76 -3.29
C ALA A 290 15.89 -27.68 -1.81
N TRP A 291 15.12 -26.94 -1.01
CA TRP A 291 15.31 -26.81 0.43
C TRP A 291 15.08 -28.13 1.18
N ALA A 292 14.16 -28.96 0.69
CA ALA A 292 13.93 -30.32 1.18
C ALA A 292 14.99 -31.34 0.68
N GLY A 293 15.90 -30.94 -0.21
CA GLY A 293 16.91 -31.82 -0.80
C GLY A 293 16.37 -32.73 -1.91
N ARG A 294 15.21 -32.40 -2.48
CA ARG A 294 14.54 -33.13 -3.56
C ARG A 294 14.81 -32.48 -4.93
N THR A 295 14.71 -33.27 -6.00
CA THR A 295 14.83 -32.81 -7.40
C THR A 295 13.49 -32.73 -8.13
N GLU A 296 12.38 -33.04 -7.46
CA GLU A 296 11.03 -32.99 -8.02
C GLU A 296 10.12 -32.25 -7.07
N VAL A 297 9.25 -31.39 -7.64
CA VAL A 297 8.26 -30.62 -6.91
C VAL A 297 7.04 -31.49 -6.61
N LEU A 298 6.62 -31.51 -5.35
CA LEU A 298 5.43 -32.25 -4.89
C LEU A 298 4.24 -31.31 -4.69
N ALA A 299 3.03 -31.87 -4.60
CA ALA A 299 1.81 -31.11 -4.32
C ALA A 299 1.89 -30.33 -2.98
N GLU A 300 2.56 -30.89 -1.97
CA GLU A 300 2.84 -30.20 -0.70
C GLU A 300 3.65 -28.90 -0.88
N ASP A 301 4.60 -28.89 -1.83
CA ASP A 301 5.41 -27.71 -2.13
C ASP A 301 4.55 -26.64 -2.81
N VAL A 302 3.63 -27.05 -3.69
CA VAL A 302 2.68 -26.16 -4.36
C VAL A 302 1.73 -25.54 -3.34
N ARG A 303 1.21 -26.34 -2.40
CA ARG A 303 0.36 -25.86 -1.29
C ARG A 303 1.10 -24.81 -0.46
N GLN A 304 2.30 -25.12 0.00
CA GLN A 304 3.08 -24.20 0.83
C GLN A 304 3.49 -22.93 0.05
N ALA A 305 3.78 -23.06 -1.24
CA ALA A 305 4.03 -21.91 -2.10
C ALA A 305 2.80 -21.00 -2.23
N ALA A 306 1.60 -21.58 -2.35
CA ALA A 306 0.34 -20.84 -2.43
C ALA A 306 0.10 -19.99 -1.16
N LEU A 307 0.30 -20.59 0.02
CA LEU A 307 0.14 -19.92 1.32
C LEU A 307 1.05 -18.69 1.49
N LEU A 308 2.23 -18.70 0.88
CA LEU A 308 3.19 -17.60 0.98
C LEU A 308 3.04 -16.57 -0.16
N ALA A 309 2.64 -16.99 -1.36
CA ALA A 309 2.66 -16.16 -2.56
C ALA A 309 1.32 -15.48 -2.91
N LEU A 310 0.18 -16.07 -2.53
CA LEU A 310 -1.15 -15.59 -2.90
C LEU A 310 -1.82 -14.57 -1.97
N PRO A 311 -1.59 -14.54 -0.63
CA PRO A 311 -2.39 -13.72 0.28
C PRO A 311 -2.49 -12.23 -0.08
N HIS A 312 -1.44 -11.65 -0.67
CA HIS A 312 -1.37 -10.24 -1.05
C HIS A 312 -1.71 -9.95 -2.51
N ARG A 313 -1.98 -10.98 -3.32
CA ARG A 313 -2.27 -10.88 -4.76
C ARG A 313 -3.75 -11.10 -5.11
N ARG A 314 -4.54 -11.62 -4.17
CA ARG A 314 -5.98 -11.79 -4.34
C ARG A 314 -6.65 -10.42 -4.47
N ARG A 315 -7.59 -10.28 -5.41
CA ARG A 315 -8.57 -9.19 -5.36
C ARG A 315 -9.42 -9.37 -4.11
N ARG A 316 -9.10 -8.60 -3.07
CA ARG A 316 -9.95 -8.47 -1.90
C ARG A 316 -10.90 -7.31 -2.14
N ASN A 317 -12.17 -7.55 -1.88
CA ASN A 317 -13.03 -6.44 -1.50
C ASN A 317 -12.48 -5.87 -0.17
N PRO A 318 -12.60 -4.57 0.10
CA PRO A 318 -12.10 -3.93 1.34
C PRO A 318 -12.62 -4.52 2.67
N PHE A 319 -13.43 -5.57 2.60
CA PHE A 319 -14.16 -6.20 3.69
C PHE A 319 -13.88 -7.70 3.82
N ASP A 320 -13.09 -8.27 2.91
CA ASP A 320 -12.68 -9.67 2.99
C ASP A 320 -11.66 -9.83 4.13
N ALA A 321 -11.84 -10.87 4.96
CA ALA A 321 -10.89 -11.19 6.02
C ALA A 321 -9.48 -11.39 5.45
N PRO A 322 -8.43 -10.90 6.15
CA PRO A 322 -7.07 -11.18 5.77
C PRO A 322 -6.75 -12.66 5.92
N GLY A 323 -6.14 -13.23 4.89
CA GLY A 323 -5.75 -14.63 4.78
C GLY A 323 -6.03 -15.23 3.40
N LEU A 324 -5.63 -16.49 3.21
CA LEU A 324 -6.08 -17.36 2.13
C LEU A 324 -7.14 -18.31 2.72
N ASP A 325 -8.15 -18.66 1.93
CA ASP A 325 -9.10 -19.71 2.31
C ASP A 325 -8.41 -21.06 2.06
N GLU A 326 -7.94 -21.69 3.14
CA GLU A 326 -7.18 -22.95 3.06
C GLU A 326 -8.05 -24.12 2.57
N ASP A 327 -9.33 -24.16 2.96
CA ASP A 327 -10.24 -25.23 2.54
C ASP A 327 -10.44 -25.19 1.02
N LYS A 328 -10.65 -23.98 0.47
CA LYS A 328 -10.75 -23.77 -0.98
C LYS A 328 -9.43 -24.11 -1.70
N LEU A 329 -8.29 -23.79 -1.10
CA LEU A 329 -6.98 -24.13 -1.65
C LEU A 329 -6.83 -25.65 -1.75
N ASP A 330 -7.10 -26.36 -0.66
CA ASP A 330 -6.93 -27.81 -0.58
C ASP A 330 -7.86 -28.53 -1.58
N GLN A 331 -9.12 -28.11 -1.67
CA GLN A 331 -10.05 -28.61 -2.68
C GLN A 331 -9.51 -28.42 -4.11
N THR A 332 -9.01 -27.23 -4.43
CA THR A 332 -8.51 -26.93 -5.79
C THR A 332 -7.26 -27.76 -6.11
N LEU A 333 -6.38 -28.00 -5.14
CA LEU A 333 -5.18 -28.81 -5.35
C LEU A 333 -5.52 -30.29 -5.55
N GLU A 334 -6.49 -30.82 -4.81
CA GLU A 334 -6.98 -32.20 -4.94
C GLU A 334 -7.64 -32.43 -6.30
N GLU A 335 -8.53 -31.53 -6.75
CA GLU A 335 -9.22 -31.62 -8.04
C GLU A 335 -8.25 -31.72 -9.23
N PHE A 336 -7.10 -31.03 -9.15
CA PHE A 336 -6.10 -30.98 -10.22
C PHE A 336 -4.88 -31.87 -9.95
N SER A 337 -4.95 -32.74 -8.94
CA SER A 337 -3.88 -33.71 -8.62
C SER A 337 -3.88 -34.96 -9.51
N GLY A 338 -4.98 -35.24 -10.23
CA GLY A 338 -5.13 -36.44 -11.06
C GLY A 338 -5.37 -36.13 -12.54
N SER A 339 -4.32 -36.16 -13.37
CA SER A 339 -4.44 -36.27 -14.84
C SER A 339 -3.10 -36.50 -15.55
N ASP A 340 -2.31 -37.50 -15.15
CA ASP A 340 -1.10 -37.90 -15.90
C ASP A 340 -1.09 -39.40 -16.31
N ASP A 341 -2.23 -40.12 -16.30
CA ASP A 341 -2.25 -41.57 -16.64
C ASP A 341 -3.42 -42.05 -17.54
N GLU A 342 -4.04 -41.18 -18.35
CA GLU A 342 -4.92 -41.64 -19.43
C GLU A 342 -4.60 -40.89 -20.74
N ASP A 343 -3.56 -41.36 -21.45
CA ASP A 343 -3.48 -41.16 -22.90
C ASP A 343 -4.63 -41.94 -23.54
N PRO A 344 -5.57 -41.32 -24.28
CA PRO A 344 -6.52 -42.07 -25.07
C PRO A 344 -5.78 -42.64 -26.28
N GLU A 345 -5.74 -43.98 -26.39
CA GLU A 345 -5.22 -44.67 -27.57
C GLU A 345 -5.90 -44.16 -28.87
N PRO A 346 -5.15 -44.06 -29.98
CA PRO A 346 -5.70 -43.56 -31.23
C PRO A 346 -6.47 -44.67 -31.95
N ASP A 347 -7.80 -44.69 -31.81
CA ASP A 347 -8.67 -45.54 -32.64
C ASP A 347 -8.73 -45.01 -34.08
N GLY A 348 -8.21 -45.80 -35.01
CA GLY A 348 -8.50 -45.72 -36.44
C GLY A 348 -9.19 -47.00 -36.93
N PRO A 349 -9.68 -47.06 -38.18
CA PRO A 349 -10.94 -46.44 -38.61
C PRO A 349 -11.92 -47.45 -39.23
N GLY A 350 -13.22 -47.10 -39.26
CA GLY A 350 -14.26 -47.72 -40.10
C GLY A 350 -15.61 -47.77 -39.39
N GLY A 351 -16.77 -47.42 -39.94
CA GLY A 351 -17.17 -46.93 -41.26
C GLY A 351 -18.71 -47.01 -41.32
N GLY A 352 -19.37 -46.01 -41.92
CA GLY A 352 -20.67 -46.17 -42.59
C GLY A 352 -21.98 -45.90 -41.82
N GLY A 353 -22.53 -44.68 -42.01
CA GLY A 353 -23.86 -44.49 -42.63
C GLY A 353 -25.13 -44.47 -41.77
N GLY A 354 -25.90 -43.38 -41.88
CA GLY A 354 -27.36 -43.38 -41.61
C GLY A 354 -27.91 -42.10 -40.97
N GLN A 355 -28.46 -41.20 -41.79
CA GLN A 355 -29.15 -39.95 -41.43
C GLN A 355 -30.69 -40.17 -41.17
N PRO A 356 -31.48 -39.15 -40.75
CA PRO A 356 -32.46 -39.24 -39.66
C PRO A 356 -33.94 -38.97 -40.06
N ALA A 357 -34.87 -39.07 -39.10
CA ALA A 357 -36.13 -38.30 -39.03
C ALA A 357 -36.76 -38.39 -37.62
N PRO A 358 -37.46 -37.33 -37.16
CA PRO A 358 -38.83 -37.54 -36.66
C PRO A 358 -39.82 -36.47 -37.15
N ASP A 359 -41.11 -36.83 -37.18
CA ASP A 359 -42.22 -35.96 -37.56
C ASP A 359 -43.39 -36.05 -36.56
N ALA A 360 -44.15 -34.95 -36.52
CA ALA A 360 -45.56 -34.74 -36.16
C ALA A 360 -46.01 -34.51 -34.68
N GLY A 361 -46.55 -33.30 -34.45
CA GLY A 361 -47.49 -32.92 -33.35
C GLY A 361 -48.94 -33.38 -33.62
N PRO A 362 -50.04 -32.72 -33.13
CA PRO A 362 -50.22 -31.26 -32.98
C PRO A 362 -51.18 -30.70 -31.86
N GLN A 363 -51.09 -29.37 -31.66
CA GLN A 363 -52.12 -28.29 -31.48
C GLN A 363 -53.19 -28.19 -30.36
N GLY A 364 -53.36 -26.92 -29.92
CA GLY A 364 -54.57 -26.25 -29.36
C GLY A 364 -54.31 -25.66 -27.96
N GLY A 365 -54.54 -24.39 -27.59
CA GLY A 365 -55.25 -23.26 -28.19
C GLY A 365 -56.01 -22.51 -27.07
N ASP A 366 -55.74 -21.21 -26.93
CA ASP A 366 -56.62 -20.15 -26.38
C ASP A 366 -56.51 -19.67 -24.90
N THR A 367 -57.00 -18.44 -24.77
CA THR A 367 -56.75 -17.27 -23.91
C THR A 367 -57.41 -17.22 -22.51
N GLY A 368 -57.00 -16.26 -21.67
CA GLY A 368 -57.92 -15.63 -20.70
C GLY A 368 -57.39 -15.26 -19.30
N ALA A 369 -57.14 -13.95 -19.12
CA ALA A 369 -57.39 -13.05 -17.97
C ALA A 369 -57.35 -13.50 -16.46
N ARG A 370 -56.85 -12.55 -15.65
CA ARG A 370 -56.84 -12.43 -14.17
C ARG A 370 -58.18 -12.75 -13.46
N PRO A 371 -58.14 -12.98 -12.13
CA PRO A 371 -58.58 -11.92 -11.21
C PRO A 371 -57.74 -11.72 -9.93
N GLU A 372 -57.90 -10.53 -9.34
CA GLU A 372 -57.53 -10.14 -7.97
C GLU A 372 -58.61 -10.61 -6.98
N GLU A 373 -58.22 -11.01 -5.76
CA GLU A 373 -59.08 -10.99 -4.57
C GLU A 373 -58.25 -10.59 -3.34
N GLY A 374 -58.85 -9.78 -2.47
CA GLY A 374 -58.21 -9.13 -1.33
C GLY A 374 -58.69 -9.58 0.05
N GLU A 375 -58.02 -8.97 1.03
CA GLU A 375 -58.37 -8.68 2.43
C GLU A 375 -58.64 -9.82 3.45
N GLY A 376 -57.93 -9.70 4.58
CA GLY A 376 -58.20 -10.37 5.84
C GLY A 376 -57.06 -10.16 6.82
N GLY A 377 -57.11 -9.07 7.60
CA GLY A 377 -56.15 -8.80 8.67
C GLY A 377 -56.66 -9.28 10.04
N GLU A 378 -55.73 -9.64 10.93
CA GLU A 378 -55.88 -9.50 12.38
C GLU A 378 -54.50 -9.28 13.07
N PRO A 379 -54.43 -8.59 14.22
CA PRO A 379 -53.21 -7.94 14.71
C PRO A 379 -52.65 -8.54 16.02
N GLN A 380 -51.32 -8.62 16.15
CA GLN A 380 -50.53 -8.66 17.41
C GLN A 380 -49.03 -8.83 17.04
N ALA A 381 -48.01 -8.26 17.67
CA ALA A 381 -47.89 -7.40 18.83
C ALA A 381 -46.58 -6.59 18.68
N SER A 382 -46.56 -5.37 19.21
CA SER A 382 -45.41 -4.46 19.18
C SER A 382 -44.29 -4.93 20.12
N GLY A 383 -43.30 -5.62 19.56
CA GLY A 383 -41.96 -5.71 20.13
C GLY A 383 -41.08 -4.61 19.52
N ALA A 384 -40.53 -3.72 20.36
CA ALA A 384 -39.50 -2.77 19.96
C ALA A 384 -38.21 -3.54 19.60
N GLY A 385 -38.13 -4.02 18.37
CA GLY A 385 -36.93 -4.64 17.82
C GLY A 385 -35.96 -3.58 17.34
N GLU A 386 -34.73 -3.60 17.87
CA GLU A 386 -33.59 -2.92 17.25
C GLU A 386 -33.50 -3.36 15.78
N GLN A 387 -33.63 -2.39 14.87
CA GLN A 387 -33.62 -2.67 13.44
C GLN A 387 -32.23 -3.11 12.99
N SER A 388 -32.16 -4.29 12.38
CA SER A 388 -30.96 -4.87 11.76
C SER A 388 -30.31 -3.91 10.77
N ALA A 389 -28.97 -3.88 10.78
CA ALA A 389 -28.16 -3.07 9.87
C ALA A 389 -28.46 -3.38 8.39
N VAL A 390 -28.72 -2.33 7.61
CA VAL A 390 -28.92 -2.42 6.15
C VAL A 390 -27.56 -2.47 5.45
N ARG A 391 -27.38 -3.40 4.50
CA ARG A 391 -26.17 -3.52 3.66
C ARG A 391 -25.99 -2.31 2.73
N ALA A 392 -24.74 -1.89 2.53
CA ALA A 392 -24.39 -0.79 1.65
C ALA A 392 -24.54 -1.19 0.17
N ALA A 393 -24.86 -0.23 -0.70
CA ALA A 393 -24.77 -0.40 -2.15
C ALA A 393 -23.29 -0.46 -2.60
N GLU A 394 -23.02 -1.06 -3.77
CA GLU A 394 -21.67 -1.16 -4.31
C GLU A 394 -20.99 0.22 -4.46
N PRO A 395 -19.69 0.34 -4.11
CA PRO A 395 -18.96 1.59 -4.26
C PRO A 395 -18.84 2.03 -5.71
N PHE A 396 -18.79 3.34 -5.94
CA PHE A 396 -18.64 3.94 -7.27
C PHE A 396 -17.55 5.01 -7.28
N ARG A 397 -17.11 5.41 -8.48
CA ARG A 397 -16.10 6.47 -8.61
C ARG A 397 -16.69 7.84 -8.27
N THR A 398 -16.11 8.55 -7.31
CA THR A 398 -16.60 9.87 -6.87
C THR A 398 -15.87 11.04 -7.56
N LYS A 399 -16.52 12.20 -7.62
CA LYS A 399 -15.86 13.47 -7.99
C LYS A 399 -14.86 13.91 -6.92
N VAL A 400 -13.79 14.59 -7.36
CA VAL A 400 -12.72 15.04 -6.46
C VAL A 400 -13.14 16.30 -5.71
N LEU A 401 -13.35 16.18 -4.41
CA LEU A 401 -13.52 17.32 -3.52
C LEU A 401 -12.13 17.85 -3.12
N SER A 402 -11.88 19.15 -3.19
CA SER A 402 -10.57 19.75 -2.85
C SER A 402 -10.71 21.03 -2.05
N VAL A 403 -9.70 21.32 -1.21
CA VAL A 403 -9.72 22.49 -0.33
C VAL A 403 -9.08 23.68 -1.07
N PRO A 404 -9.79 24.79 -1.32
CA PRO A 404 -9.31 25.89 -2.17
C PRO A 404 -8.02 26.56 -1.67
N GLY A 405 -7.05 26.85 -2.54
CA GLY A 405 -5.79 27.55 -2.16
C GLY A 405 -4.55 26.65 -2.16
N ILE A 406 -3.41 27.19 -1.73
CA ILE A 406 -2.12 26.48 -1.65
C ILE A 406 -1.73 26.30 -0.18
N GLY A 407 -1.74 25.05 0.29
CA GLY A 407 -1.33 24.68 1.64
C GLY A 407 0.18 24.47 1.80
N ALA A 408 0.56 24.03 2.98
CA ALA A 408 1.91 23.61 3.35
C ALA A 408 1.88 22.32 4.19
N GLY A 409 0.79 21.54 4.07
CA GLY A 409 0.53 20.35 4.86
C GLY A 409 1.31 19.12 4.40
N ALA A 410 1.10 18.02 5.13
CA ALA A 410 1.71 16.74 4.85
C ALA A 410 1.45 16.25 3.41
N ALA A 411 2.43 15.58 2.81
CA ALA A 411 2.35 15.10 1.43
C ALA A 411 1.12 14.20 1.21
N GLY A 412 0.38 14.47 0.14
CA GLY A 412 -0.78 13.67 -0.28
C GLY A 412 -1.18 14.00 -1.71
N ARG A 413 -2.42 13.69 -2.11
CA ARG A 413 -2.82 13.78 -3.53
C ARG A 413 -4.12 14.57 -3.79
N ARG A 414 -4.67 15.24 -2.78
CA ARG A 414 -5.95 15.98 -2.89
C ARG A 414 -5.75 17.46 -3.24
N SER A 415 -5.19 18.25 -2.33
CA SER A 415 -5.12 19.73 -2.48
C SER A 415 -3.72 20.19 -2.87
N ARG A 416 -3.57 21.40 -3.43
CA ARG A 416 -2.25 21.94 -3.82
C ARG A 416 -1.47 22.37 -2.59
N ALA A 417 -0.17 22.08 -2.56
CA ALA A 417 0.70 22.49 -1.46
C ALA A 417 2.13 22.81 -1.91
N ARG A 418 2.84 23.61 -1.10
CA ARG A 418 4.29 23.76 -1.20
C ARG A 418 4.95 22.60 -0.49
N THR A 419 5.69 21.79 -1.22
CA THR A 419 6.25 20.53 -0.75
C THR A 419 7.73 20.43 -1.12
N GLU A 420 8.49 19.58 -0.43
CA GLU A 420 9.89 19.30 -0.79
C GLU A 420 10.01 18.49 -2.09
N HIS A 421 8.93 17.80 -2.46
CA HIS A 421 8.79 16.99 -3.67
C HIS A 421 7.79 17.65 -4.62
N GLY A 422 7.82 17.31 -5.91
CA GLY A 422 6.92 17.88 -6.91
C GLY A 422 7.62 18.78 -7.93
N ARG A 423 6.81 19.49 -8.74
CA ARG A 423 7.30 20.29 -9.86
C ARG A 423 8.08 21.48 -9.33
N THR A 424 9.32 21.66 -9.79
CA THR A 424 10.10 22.86 -9.49
C THR A 424 9.41 24.07 -10.12
N THR A 425 8.99 25.02 -9.29
CA THR A 425 8.32 26.25 -9.71
C THR A 425 9.24 27.47 -9.62
N GLY A 426 10.39 27.34 -8.96
CA GLY A 426 11.35 28.43 -8.87
C GLY A 426 12.57 28.10 -8.00
N ALA A 427 13.31 29.16 -7.67
CA ALA A 427 14.49 29.10 -6.81
C ALA A 427 14.48 30.26 -5.82
N ARG A 428 14.95 30.02 -4.59
CA ARG A 428 15.09 31.04 -3.53
C ARG A 428 16.47 31.00 -2.89
N ARG A 429 16.87 32.07 -2.21
CA ARG A 429 18.06 32.00 -1.33
C ARG A 429 17.74 31.14 -0.10
N PRO A 430 18.64 30.21 0.29
CA PRO A 430 18.47 29.44 1.50
C PRO A 430 18.51 30.37 2.72
N ARG A 431 17.56 30.20 3.66
CA ARG A 431 17.52 30.94 4.94
C ARG A 431 18.12 30.14 6.11
N GLY A 432 18.66 28.96 5.83
CA GLY A 432 19.22 28.00 6.79
C GLY A 432 20.02 26.93 6.04
N THR A 433 20.07 25.70 6.57
CA THR A 433 20.69 24.56 5.88
C THR A 433 20.06 24.35 4.50
N LEU A 434 20.91 24.22 3.48
CA LEU A 434 20.49 24.00 2.11
C LEU A 434 19.89 22.58 1.99
N THR A 435 18.61 22.46 1.66
CA THR A 435 17.98 21.14 1.49
C THR A 435 18.24 20.56 0.09
N LYS A 436 17.79 21.25 -0.96
CA LYS A 436 17.98 20.82 -2.36
C LYS A 436 18.47 21.96 -3.23
N LEU A 437 19.67 21.81 -3.78
CA LEU A 437 20.31 22.81 -4.64
C LEU A 437 19.57 22.94 -5.96
N HIS A 438 19.28 24.17 -6.37
CA HIS A 438 18.87 24.48 -7.73
C HIS A 438 20.13 24.79 -8.55
N LEU A 439 20.68 23.77 -9.20
CA LEU A 439 21.98 23.84 -9.89
C LEU A 439 22.04 25.00 -10.90
N ALA A 440 21.10 25.08 -11.85
CA ALA A 440 21.09 26.12 -12.87
C ALA A 440 21.05 27.54 -12.28
N ALA A 441 20.16 27.81 -11.33
CA ALA A 441 20.05 29.11 -10.67
C ALA A 441 21.28 29.44 -9.81
N THR A 442 21.94 28.43 -9.23
CA THR A 442 23.19 28.60 -8.47
C THR A 442 24.34 28.94 -9.39
N VAL A 443 24.48 28.23 -10.52
CA VAL A 443 25.48 28.51 -11.55
C VAL A 443 25.25 29.90 -12.15
N GLN A 444 24.01 30.26 -12.47
CA GLN A 444 23.65 31.60 -12.96
C GLN A 444 23.99 32.71 -11.94
N ALA A 445 23.79 32.44 -10.64
CA ALA A 445 24.18 33.38 -9.59
C ALA A 445 25.70 33.52 -9.45
N ALA A 446 26.44 32.42 -9.58
CA ALA A 446 27.89 32.41 -9.43
C ALA A 446 28.64 32.90 -10.68
N ALA A 447 28.08 32.69 -11.89
CA ALA A 447 28.74 32.91 -13.17
C ALA A 447 29.30 34.34 -13.36
N PRO A 448 28.60 35.43 -13.00
CA PRO A 448 29.12 36.79 -13.17
C PRO A 448 30.37 37.09 -12.33
N HIS A 449 30.58 36.35 -11.24
CA HIS A 449 31.64 36.65 -10.27
C HIS A 449 32.94 35.87 -10.51
N GLN A 450 32.97 34.96 -11.49
CA GLN A 450 34.08 34.00 -11.65
C GLN A 450 35.43 34.66 -11.96
N ARG A 451 35.45 35.70 -12.80
CA ARG A 451 36.66 36.46 -13.12
C ARG A 451 37.21 37.19 -11.89
N ALA A 452 36.34 37.90 -11.18
CA ALA A 452 36.70 38.64 -9.97
C ALA A 452 37.17 37.72 -8.82
N ARG A 453 36.74 36.46 -8.81
CA ARG A 453 37.12 35.45 -7.82
C ARG A 453 38.37 34.64 -8.21
N GLY A 454 39.03 34.97 -9.32
CA GLY A 454 40.31 34.38 -9.71
C GLY A 454 40.22 32.95 -10.23
N ARG A 455 39.09 32.56 -10.86
CA ARG A 455 38.97 31.23 -11.48
C ARG A 455 40.08 31.00 -12.51
N SER A 456 40.95 30.03 -12.24
CA SER A 456 42.08 29.64 -13.11
C SER A 456 41.89 28.27 -13.79
N GLY A 457 40.89 27.48 -13.36
CA GLY A 457 40.65 26.12 -13.84
C GLY A 457 39.22 25.86 -14.32
N PRO A 458 38.91 24.60 -14.71
CA PRO A 458 37.58 24.21 -15.19
C PRO A 458 36.51 24.29 -14.10
N GLY A 459 36.87 24.26 -12.81
CA GLY A 459 35.91 24.40 -11.71
C GLY A 459 35.40 25.83 -11.48
N LEU A 460 34.18 25.97 -10.98
CA LEU A 460 33.55 27.23 -10.56
C LEU A 460 33.92 27.57 -9.11
N VAL A 461 34.25 28.83 -8.84
CA VAL A 461 34.46 29.35 -7.48
C VAL A 461 33.11 29.77 -6.89
N LEU A 462 32.52 28.91 -6.05
CA LEU A 462 31.24 29.12 -5.39
C LEU A 462 31.39 29.74 -3.99
N ARG A 463 30.47 30.63 -3.63
CA ARG A 463 30.30 31.16 -2.28
C ARG A 463 28.88 30.88 -1.78
N ARG A 464 28.66 30.93 -0.46
CA ARG A 464 27.34 30.68 0.16
C ARG A 464 26.21 31.53 -0.45
N ASP A 465 26.51 32.78 -0.84
CA ASP A 465 25.53 33.69 -1.42
C ASP A 465 25.07 33.32 -2.84
N ASP A 466 25.80 32.45 -3.54
CA ASP A 466 25.41 31.98 -4.86
C ASP A 466 24.42 30.83 -4.77
N LEU A 467 24.39 30.10 -3.65
CA LEU A 467 23.53 28.94 -3.48
C LEU A 467 22.06 29.32 -3.63
N ARG A 468 21.35 28.55 -4.46
CA ARG A 468 19.91 28.67 -4.65
C ARG A 468 19.25 27.36 -4.25
N GLN A 469 18.18 27.45 -3.47
CA GLN A 469 17.36 26.31 -3.06
C GLN A 469 16.16 26.20 -4.01
N ALA A 470 15.87 25.00 -4.50
CA ALA A 470 14.71 24.76 -5.37
C ALA A 470 13.39 24.92 -4.58
N THR A 471 12.42 25.64 -5.14
CA THR A 471 11.03 25.69 -4.63
C THR A 471 10.15 24.79 -5.48
N ARG A 472 9.37 23.92 -4.84
CA ARG A 472 8.53 22.92 -5.51
C ARG A 472 7.06 23.05 -5.07
N GLU A 473 6.16 22.81 -6.02
CA GLU A 473 4.73 22.66 -5.77
C GLU A 473 4.32 21.20 -6.02
N GLY A 474 3.62 20.63 -5.04
CA GLY A 474 3.07 19.30 -5.08
C GLY A 474 1.63 19.29 -4.57
N ARG A 475 1.23 18.19 -3.94
CA ARG A 475 -0.10 18.02 -3.36
C ARG A 475 -0.01 17.56 -1.91
N GLU A 476 -1.01 17.92 -1.12
CA GLU A 476 -1.18 17.54 0.28
C GLU A 476 -2.38 16.63 0.48
N GLY A 477 -2.36 15.88 1.59
CA GLY A 477 -3.50 15.14 2.12
C GLY A 477 -4.28 16.04 3.07
N ASN A 478 -5.60 15.91 3.08
CA ASN A 478 -6.50 16.67 3.93
C ASN A 478 -7.02 15.80 5.10
N LEU A 479 -7.73 16.43 6.02
CA LEU A 479 -8.62 15.75 6.96
C LEU A 479 -10.04 15.82 6.39
N VAL A 480 -10.62 14.69 6.01
CA VAL A 480 -12.01 14.62 5.57
C VAL A 480 -12.87 14.15 6.73
N LEU A 481 -13.69 15.05 7.28
CA LEU A 481 -14.59 14.76 8.39
C LEU A 481 -16.01 14.58 7.86
N PHE A 482 -16.51 13.36 7.90
CA PHE A 482 -17.88 13.02 7.53
C PHE A 482 -18.80 13.28 8.71
N VAL A 483 -19.88 14.02 8.48
CA VAL A 483 -20.94 14.29 9.47
C VAL A 483 -22.22 13.69 8.91
N VAL A 484 -22.56 12.47 9.32
CA VAL A 484 -23.60 11.65 8.70
C VAL A 484 -24.83 11.58 9.58
N ASP A 485 -25.98 11.87 8.98
CA ASP A 485 -27.29 11.73 9.58
C ASP A 485 -27.71 10.25 9.65
N ALA A 486 -28.02 9.76 10.85
CA ALA A 486 -28.52 8.40 11.08
C ALA A 486 -29.97 8.38 11.60
N SER A 487 -30.71 9.49 11.46
CA SER A 487 -32.06 9.67 11.98
C SER A 487 -33.14 8.86 11.23
N GLY A 488 -34.36 8.85 11.76
CA GLY A 488 -35.50 8.09 11.24
C GLY A 488 -35.97 8.52 9.84
N SER A 489 -35.70 9.76 9.41
CA SER A 489 -35.96 10.16 8.02
C SER A 489 -35.07 9.39 7.04
N MET A 490 -33.95 8.83 7.50
CA MET A 490 -33.01 7.99 6.75
C MET A 490 -33.38 6.49 6.79
N ALA A 491 -34.38 6.08 7.60
CA ALA A 491 -34.74 4.67 7.82
C ALA A 491 -35.37 3.95 6.62
N ALA A 492 -35.62 4.66 5.50
CA ALA A 492 -35.99 4.01 4.25
C ALA A 492 -34.81 3.17 3.75
N ARG A 493 -35.00 1.84 3.67
CA ARG A 493 -33.96 0.84 3.31
C ARG A 493 -33.11 1.24 2.09
N GLN A 494 -33.74 1.77 1.04
CA GLN A 494 -33.03 2.21 -0.18
C GLN A 494 -32.19 3.48 0.03
N ARG A 495 -32.68 4.46 0.82
CA ARG A 495 -31.95 5.71 1.07
C ARG A 495 -30.71 5.48 1.93
N MET A 496 -30.83 4.70 3.01
CA MET A 496 -29.66 4.40 3.84
C MET A 496 -28.62 3.57 3.08
N SER A 497 -29.05 2.61 2.26
CA SER A 497 -28.14 1.82 1.43
C SER A 497 -27.36 2.69 0.44
N ALA A 498 -28.02 3.66 -0.20
CA ALA A 498 -27.39 4.64 -1.09
C ALA A 498 -26.41 5.58 -0.35
N VAL A 499 -26.78 6.03 0.85
CA VAL A 499 -25.93 6.90 1.69
C VAL A 499 -24.70 6.14 2.19
N LYS A 500 -24.86 4.90 2.68
CA LYS A 500 -23.72 4.05 3.03
C LYS A 500 -22.81 3.82 1.82
N GLY A 501 -23.38 3.53 0.64
CA GLY A 501 -22.62 3.39 -0.60
C GLY A 501 -21.86 4.67 -1.00
N ALA A 502 -22.48 5.85 -0.87
CA ALA A 502 -21.85 7.13 -1.16
C ALA A 502 -20.73 7.50 -0.17
N VAL A 503 -20.96 7.31 1.13
CA VAL A 503 -19.94 7.54 2.17
C VAL A 503 -18.79 6.56 1.99
N LEU A 504 -19.07 5.29 1.70
CA LEU A 504 -18.05 4.29 1.41
C LEU A 504 -17.21 4.66 0.18
N SER A 505 -17.87 5.11 -0.88
CA SER A 505 -17.19 5.60 -2.10
C SER A 505 -16.27 6.79 -1.82
N LEU A 506 -16.71 7.73 -0.96
CA LEU A 506 -15.90 8.86 -0.54
C LEU A 506 -14.76 8.49 0.41
N LEU A 507 -14.96 7.49 1.28
CA LEU A 507 -13.90 6.93 2.13
C LEU A 507 -12.81 6.27 1.28
N LEU A 508 -13.20 5.53 0.23
CA LEU A 508 -12.26 4.94 -0.73
C LEU A 508 -11.49 6.02 -1.53
N ASP A 509 -12.14 7.11 -1.95
CA ASP A 509 -11.44 8.25 -2.58
C ASP A 509 -10.47 8.92 -1.60
N ALA A 510 -10.88 9.11 -0.34
CA ALA A 510 -10.05 9.70 0.70
C ALA A 510 -8.79 8.86 0.99
N TYR A 511 -8.95 7.53 1.01
CA TYR A 511 -7.83 6.60 1.10
C TYR A 511 -6.86 6.74 -0.08
N GLN A 512 -7.36 6.66 -1.31
CA GLN A 512 -6.53 6.77 -2.52
C GLN A 512 -5.73 8.09 -2.56
N ARG A 513 -6.24 9.13 -1.89
CA ARG A 513 -5.62 10.46 -1.83
C ARG A 513 -4.77 10.72 -0.60
N ARG A 514 -4.69 9.75 0.33
CA ARG A 514 -3.94 9.82 1.60
C ARG A 514 -4.48 10.88 2.55
N ASP A 515 -5.79 10.99 2.62
CA ASP A 515 -6.44 11.83 3.60
C ASP A 515 -6.57 11.08 4.94
N LYS A 516 -6.63 11.83 6.03
CA LYS A 516 -7.20 11.30 7.27
C LYS A 516 -8.72 11.36 7.16
N VAL A 517 -9.40 10.33 7.62
CA VAL A 517 -10.86 10.26 7.63
C VAL A 517 -11.38 10.22 9.06
N GLY A 518 -12.43 10.97 9.33
CA GLY A 518 -13.18 10.89 10.58
C GLY A 518 -14.67 10.79 10.29
N LEU A 519 -15.43 10.18 11.18
CA LEU A 519 -16.87 10.01 11.04
C LEU A 519 -17.57 10.42 12.33
N VAL A 520 -18.44 11.42 12.23
CA VAL A 520 -19.37 11.85 13.26
C VAL A 520 -20.77 11.43 12.80
N THR A 521 -21.49 10.74 13.67
CA THR A 521 -22.88 10.36 13.42
C THR A 521 -23.77 11.00 14.45
N PHE A 522 -24.96 11.43 14.05
CA PHE A 522 -25.91 12.05 14.96
C PHE A 522 -27.28 11.39 14.82
N ARG A 523 -27.90 11.07 15.96
CA ARG A 523 -29.22 10.43 16.04
C ARG A 523 -29.88 10.68 17.39
N GLY A 524 -31.21 10.67 17.43
CA GLY A 524 -31.95 10.84 18.68
C GLY A 524 -31.70 12.22 19.28
N THR A 525 -31.01 12.28 20.41
CA THR A 525 -30.70 13.54 21.13
C THR A 525 -29.22 13.90 21.15
N ALA A 526 -28.34 13.08 20.57
CA ALA A 526 -26.89 13.22 20.71
C ALA A 526 -26.13 13.03 19.38
N ALA A 527 -24.84 13.35 19.41
CA ALA A 527 -23.89 13.13 18.33
C ALA A 527 -22.61 12.49 18.86
N ASP A 528 -22.17 11.45 18.18
CA ASP A 528 -21.06 10.59 18.59
C ASP A 528 -19.97 10.55 17.51
N VAL A 529 -18.72 10.43 17.95
CA VAL A 529 -17.59 10.18 17.03
C VAL A 529 -17.54 8.68 16.77
N ALA A 530 -18.18 8.25 15.69
CA ALA A 530 -18.20 6.85 15.27
C ALA A 530 -16.82 6.38 14.80
N LEU A 531 -16.03 7.28 14.21
CA LEU A 531 -14.64 7.04 13.83
C LEU A 531 -13.79 8.27 14.18
N PRO A 532 -12.84 8.15 15.13
CA PRO A 532 -11.87 9.22 15.34
C PRO A 532 -10.99 9.40 14.09
N PRO A 533 -10.45 10.60 13.82
CA PRO A 533 -9.57 10.83 12.68
C PRO A 533 -8.45 9.78 12.56
N THR A 534 -8.52 8.97 11.50
CA THR A 534 -7.61 7.85 11.25
C THR A 534 -7.20 7.79 9.78
N SER A 535 -6.09 7.14 9.49
CA SER A 535 -5.68 6.77 8.13
C SER A 535 -6.14 5.36 7.72
N SER A 536 -6.75 4.60 8.64
CA SER A 536 -7.24 3.24 8.39
C SER A 536 -8.63 3.24 7.76
N VAL A 537 -8.75 2.59 6.61
CA VAL A 537 -10.02 2.44 5.86
C VAL A 537 -10.87 1.33 6.44
N ASP A 538 -10.27 0.20 6.81
CA ASP A 538 -10.99 -0.97 7.34
C ASP A 538 -11.74 -0.61 8.63
N ALA A 539 -11.10 0.19 9.50
CA ALA A 539 -11.73 0.73 10.69
C ALA A 539 -12.92 1.64 10.34
N ALA A 540 -12.82 2.45 9.28
CA ALA A 540 -13.91 3.31 8.82
C ALA A 540 -15.08 2.51 8.24
N ALA A 541 -14.77 1.48 7.45
CA ALA A 541 -15.73 0.70 6.71
C ALA A 541 -16.51 -0.27 7.62
N ALA A 542 -15.83 -0.97 8.53
CA ALA A 542 -16.46 -1.82 9.54
C ALA A 542 -17.42 -1.02 10.45
N ARG A 543 -17.05 0.21 10.80
CA ARG A 543 -17.92 1.10 11.59
C ARG A 543 -19.15 1.56 10.80
N LEU A 544 -19.00 1.81 9.50
CA LEU A 544 -20.11 2.20 8.61
C LEU A 544 -21.17 1.07 8.43
N GLU A 545 -20.72 -0.18 8.36
CA GLU A 545 -21.62 -1.34 8.27
C GLU A 545 -22.51 -1.47 9.51
N SER A 546 -21.91 -1.32 10.69
CA SER A 546 -22.59 -1.42 11.99
C SER A 546 -23.48 -0.24 12.37
N LEU A 547 -23.61 0.79 11.51
CA LEU A 547 -24.38 1.99 11.85
C LEU A 547 -25.87 1.70 12.04
N PRO A 548 -26.43 1.98 13.23
CA PRO A 548 -27.85 1.82 13.49
C PRO A 548 -28.65 3.01 12.92
N THR A 549 -29.86 2.74 12.41
CA THR A 549 -30.75 3.76 11.83
C THR A 549 -31.94 4.06 12.74
N GLY A 550 -32.33 5.33 12.90
CA GLY A 550 -33.56 5.74 13.59
C GLY A 550 -33.41 6.92 14.55
N GLY A 551 -34.55 7.47 15.01
CA GLY A 551 -34.61 8.57 15.98
C GLY A 551 -34.75 9.96 15.34
N ARG A 552 -34.61 11.01 16.16
CA ARG A 552 -34.63 12.42 15.69
C ARG A 552 -33.30 12.82 15.03
N THR A 553 -33.29 13.98 14.40
CA THR A 553 -32.17 14.55 13.63
C THR A 553 -31.55 15.74 14.38
N PRO A 554 -30.66 15.53 15.37
CA PRO A 554 -30.01 16.60 16.12
C PRO A 554 -28.84 17.20 15.34
N LEU A 555 -29.13 17.81 14.19
CA LEU A 555 -28.11 18.34 13.26
C LEU A 555 -27.15 19.33 13.92
N ALA A 556 -27.65 20.21 14.79
CA ALA A 556 -26.82 21.15 15.55
C ALA A 556 -25.79 20.43 16.45
N ALA A 557 -26.18 19.34 17.11
CA ALA A 557 -25.27 18.55 17.94
C ALA A 557 -24.20 17.87 17.08
N GLY A 558 -24.55 17.36 15.89
CA GLY A 558 -23.61 16.79 14.92
C GLY A 558 -22.55 17.79 14.47
N LEU A 559 -22.98 19.00 14.12
CA LEU A 559 -22.08 20.08 13.70
C LEU A 559 -21.19 20.56 14.85
N LEU A 560 -21.72 20.74 16.06
CA LEU A 560 -20.90 21.13 17.21
C LEU A 560 -19.88 20.05 17.58
N LYS A 561 -20.26 18.77 17.52
CA LYS A 561 -19.33 17.65 17.74
C LYS A 561 -18.24 17.60 16.69
N ALA A 562 -18.58 17.82 15.41
CA ALA A 562 -17.61 17.92 14.34
C ALA A 562 -16.63 19.09 14.57
N HIS A 563 -17.13 20.23 15.02
CA HIS A 563 -16.31 21.39 15.36
C HIS A 563 -15.32 21.07 16.50
N ASP A 564 -15.74 20.37 17.55
CA ASP A 564 -14.85 19.93 18.63
C ASP A 564 -13.75 18.97 18.12
N VAL A 565 -14.09 18.02 17.25
CA VAL A 565 -13.12 17.10 16.63
C VAL A 565 -12.08 17.88 15.82
N LEU A 566 -12.50 18.85 15.00
CA LEU A 566 -11.59 19.70 14.23
C LEU A 566 -10.69 20.53 15.14
N ARG A 567 -11.21 21.08 16.24
CA ARG A 567 -10.41 21.86 17.20
C ARG A 567 -9.30 21.02 17.81
N VAL A 568 -9.60 19.78 18.22
CA VAL A 568 -8.62 18.85 18.79
C VAL A 568 -7.58 18.44 17.73
N GLU A 569 -8.02 18.10 16.51
CA GLU A 569 -7.10 17.66 15.46
C GLU A 569 -6.21 18.81 14.95
N ARG A 570 -6.69 20.06 14.96
CA ARG A 570 -5.88 21.24 14.63
C ARG A 570 -4.75 21.49 15.62
N LEU A 571 -4.87 21.04 16.87
CA LEU A 571 -3.77 21.06 17.85
C LEU A 571 -2.75 19.95 17.58
N ARG A 572 -3.18 18.80 17.05
CA ARG A 572 -2.32 17.65 16.73
C ARG A 572 -1.57 17.81 15.41
N ASP A 573 -2.24 18.30 14.38
CA ASP A 573 -1.70 18.48 13.03
C ASP A 573 -2.14 19.83 12.45
N PRO A 574 -1.52 20.94 12.89
CA PRO A 574 -1.94 22.29 12.51
C PRO A 574 -1.74 22.60 11.02
N ALA A 575 -0.88 21.85 10.33
CA ALA A 575 -0.59 22.03 8.92
C ALA A 575 -1.61 21.31 8.01
N ARG A 576 -2.42 20.39 8.57
CA ARG A 576 -3.41 19.64 7.81
C ARG A 576 -4.74 20.38 7.73
N ARG A 577 -5.13 20.69 6.50
CA ARG A 577 -6.38 21.41 6.22
C ARG A 577 -7.57 20.45 6.21
N ALA A 578 -8.67 20.88 6.83
CA ALA A 578 -9.89 20.11 6.95
C ALA A 578 -10.89 20.37 5.80
N LEU A 579 -11.64 19.33 5.45
CA LEU A 579 -12.79 19.32 4.57
C LEU A 579 -13.94 18.62 5.31
N VAL A 580 -15.04 19.32 5.55
CA VAL A 580 -16.22 18.77 6.20
C VAL A 580 -17.22 18.33 5.14
N VAL A 581 -17.66 17.07 5.21
CA VAL A 581 -18.68 16.52 4.31
C VAL A 581 -19.91 16.18 5.15
N VAL A 582 -20.96 16.97 5.05
CA VAL A 582 -22.21 16.76 5.79
C VAL A 582 -23.18 15.98 4.91
N VAL A 583 -23.66 14.84 5.37
CA VAL A 583 -24.59 13.98 4.63
C VAL A 583 -25.93 13.96 5.36
N THR A 584 -26.92 14.68 4.84
CA THR A 584 -28.21 14.90 5.50
C THR A 584 -29.29 15.30 4.50
N ASP A 585 -30.56 15.11 4.88
CA ASP A 585 -31.72 15.70 4.19
C ASP A 585 -32.04 17.14 4.66
N GLY A 586 -31.26 17.67 5.62
CA GLY A 586 -31.39 19.02 6.17
C GLY A 586 -32.53 19.20 7.18
N ARG A 587 -33.27 18.15 7.54
CA ARG A 587 -34.43 18.23 8.44
C ARG A 587 -34.01 18.23 9.91
N ALA A 588 -33.57 19.37 10.42
CA ALA A 588 -33.25 19.52 11.83
C ALA A 588 -34.51 19.37 12.71
N THR A 589 -34.55 18.32 13.56
CA THR A 589 -35.71 17.99 14.41
C THR A 589 -35.37 17.81 15.90
N GLY A 590 -34.10 17.98 16.28
CA GLY A 590 -33.62 17.84 17.66
C GLY A 590 -33.47 19.17 18.41
N GLY A 591 -34.12 19.31 19.58
CA GLY A 591 -34.00 20.46 20.49
C GLY A 591 -34.98 21.60 20.21
N PRO A 592 -34.97 22.68 21.04
CA PRO A 592 -35.76 23.88 20.81
C PRO A 592 -35.19 24.67 19.61
N GLU A 593 -36.04 25.13 18.69
CA GLU A 593 -35.66 25.86 17.47
C GLU A 593 -34.53 25.18 16.65
N PRO A 594 -34.74 23.92 16.21
CA PRO A 594 -33.67 23.05 15.70
C PRO A 594 -32.99 23.60 14.44
N VAL A 595 -33.72 24.30 13.57
CA VAL A 595 -33.18 24.93 12.35
C VAL A 595 -32.27 26.11 12.69
N ALA A 596 -32.67 26.96 13.63
CA ALA A 596 -31.88 28.14 14.02
C ALA A 596 -30.58 27.75 14.73
N LEU A 597 -30.62 26.70 15.56
CA LEU A 597 -29.42 26.15 16.19
C LEU A 597 -28.46 25.52 15.17
N ALA A 598 -28.98 24.77 14.19
CA ALA A 598 -28.15 24.19 13.14
C ALA A 598 -27.48 25.27 12.28
N GLY A 599 -28.20 26.32 11.90
CA GLY A 599 -27.66 27.45 11.15
C GLY A 599 -26.55 28.20 11.94
N ARG A 600 -26.74 28.41 13.24
CA ARG A 600 -25.68 28.99 14.10
C ARG A 600 -24.43 28.12 14.18
N ALA A 601 -24.60 26.81 14.35
CA ALA A 601 -23.48 25.87 14.39
C ALA A 601 -22.74 25.83 13.04
N ALA A 602 -23.46 25.84 11.92
CA ALA A 602 -22.89 25.89 10.57
C ALA A 602 -22.02 27.14 10.34
N ARG A 603 -22.47 28.31 10.78
CA ARG A 603 -21.73 29.58 10.61
C ARG A 603 -20.40 29.62 11.35
N LEU A 604 -20.18 28.78 12.37
CA LEU A 604 -18.87 28.63 13.01
C LEU A 604 -17.81 28.10 12.03
N PHE A 605 -18.17 27.14 11.18
CA PHE A 605 -17.27 26.59 10.17
C PHE A 605 -16.89 27.63 9.11
N ALA A 606 -17.88 28.41 8.67
CA ALA A 606 -17.66 29.50 7.72
C ALA A 606 -16.74 30.59 8.31
N ALA A 607 -16.94 30.98 9.57
CA ALA A 607 -16.11 31.96 10.26
C ALA A 607 -14.65 31.50 10.41
N GLU A 608 -14.42 30.20 10.57
CA GLU A 608 -13.07 29.61 10.62
C GLU A 608 -12.47 29.28 9.25
N GLY A 609 -13.20 29.54 8.15
CA GLY A 609 -12.73 29.24 6.79
C GLY A 609 -12.58 27.75 6.50
N VAL A 610 -13.34 26.89 7.18
CA VAL A 610 -13.33 25.43 6.96
C VAL A 610 -14.07 25.11 5.67
N ALA A 611 -13.40 24.43 4.73
CA ALA A 611 -14.03 24.00 3.49
C ALA A 611 -15.11 22.95 3.80
N SER A 612 -16.30 23.14 3.23
CA SER A 612 -17.47 22.32 3.55
C SER A 612 -18.23 21.94 2.28
N VAL A 613 -18.78 20.72 2.25
CA VAL A 613 -19.67 20.21 1.21
C VAL A 613 -20.86 19.53 1.88
N VAL A 614 -22.07 19.81 1.40
CA VAL A 614 -23.29 19.14 1.86
C VAL A 614 -23.76 18.18 0.79
N VAL A 615 -23.90 16.91 1.15
CA VAL A 615 -24.49 15.87 0.29
C VAL A 615 -25.98 15.77 0.61
N ASP A 616 -26.79 16.24 -0.33
CA ASP A 616 -28.25 16.25 -0.23
C ASP A 616 -28.82 14.86 -0.44
N CYS A 617 -29.52 14.36 0.59
CA CYS A 617 -30.16 13.05 0.62
C CYS A 617 -31.67 13.11 0.34
N GLU A 618 -32.24 14.28 0.01
CA GLU A 618 -33.65 14.37 -0.38
C GLU A 618 -33.91 13.63 -1.69
N SER A 619 -34.94 12.76 -1.69
CA SER A 619 -35.40 12.02 -2.86
C SER A 619 -36.90 12.19 -3.05
N GLY A 620 -37.35 12.42 -4.28
CA GLY A 620 -38.77 12.53 -4.62
C GLY A 620 -39.13 13.82 -5.38
N PRO A 621 -40.40 13.93 -5.85
CA PRO A 621 -40.87 15.06 -6.66
C PRO A 621 -41.02 16.37 -5.87
N VAL A 622 -41.08 16.31 -4.53
CA VAL A 622 -41.15 17.48 -3.63
C VAL A 622 -39.87 17.56 -2.82
N ARG A 623 -39.10 18.64 -3.01
CA ARG A 623 -37.84 18.93 -2.29
C ARG A 623 -38.01 20.18 -1.43
N LEU A 624 -37.55 20.13 -0.19
CA LEU A 624 -37.60 21.27 0.73
C LEU A 624 -36.38 22.19 0.60
N GLY A 625 -35.29 21.70 -0.01
CA GLY A 625 -34.10 22.52 -0.29
C GLY A 625 -33.28 22.92 0.94
N LEU A 626 -33.53 22.26 2.08
CA LEU A 626 -32.91 22.58 3.37
C LEU A 626 -31.40 22.30 3.38
N ALA A 627 -30.95 21.26 2.67
CA ALA A 627 -29.53 20.97 2.50
C ALA A 627 -28.78 22.11 1.78
N GLY A 628 -29.44 22.77 0.80
CA GLY A 628 -28.90 23.94 0.11
C GLY A 628 -28.74 25.15 1.02
N GLN A 629 -29.72 25.40 1.90
CA GLN A 629 -29.64 26.46 2.89
C GLN A 629 -28.51 26.21 3.90
N LEU A 630 -28.38 24.97 4.38
CA LEU A 630 -27.29 24.55 5.26
C LEU A 630 -25.92 24.73 4.60
N ALA A 631 -25.78 24.37 3.32
CA ALA A 631 -24.55 24.59 2.57
C ALA A 631 -24.18 26.08 2.50
N GLY A 632 -25.17 26.96 2.33
CA GLY A 632 -24.99 28.40 2.39
C GLY A 632 -24.47 28.88 3.75
N ASP A 633 -25.07 28.42 4.85
CA ASP A 633 -24.62 28.76 6.21
C ASP A 633 -23.20 28.21 6.53
N LEU A 634 -22.82 27.08 5.94
CA LEU A 634 -21.46 26.50 6.03
C LEU A 634 -20.42 27.19 5.13
N GLY A 635 -20.84 28.09 4.23
CA GLY A 635 -19.97 28.67 3.21
C GLY A 635 -19.49 27.67 2.15
N GLY A 636 -20.25 26.58 1.95
CA GLY A 636 -19.92 25.44 1.09
C GLY A 636 -20.83 25.28 -0.12
N ALA A 637 -20.70 24.13 -0.80
CA ALA A 637 -21.57 23.73 -1.92
C ALA A 637 -22.48 22.56 -1.53
N ALA A 638 -23.70 22.54 -2.06
CA ALA A 638 -24.60 21.40 -1.98
C ALA A 638 -24.46 20.53 -3.25
N VAL A 639 -24.42 19.21 -3.08
CA VAL A 639 -24.29 18.22 -4.16
C VAL A 639 -25.28 17.09 -3.88
N THR A 640 -25.99 16.61 -4.90
CA THR A 640 -26.89 15.45 -4.75
C THR A 640 -26.11 14.13 -4.79
N LEU A 641 -26.70 13.04 -4.29
CA LEU A 641 -26.10 11.69 -4.37
C LEU A 641 -25.75 11.26 -5.81
N ASP A 642 -26.57 11.66 -6.79
CA ASP A 642 -26.34 11.34 -8.22
C ASP A 642 -25.21 12.17 -8.83
N GLU A 643 -25.10 13.45 -8.45
CA GLU A 643 -24.02 14.33 -8.91
C GLU A 643 -22.66 13.95 -8.33
N LEU A 644 -22.63 13.20 -7.23
CA LEU A 644 -21.42 12.68 -6.60
C LEU A 644 -20.72 11.62 -7.47
N ARG A 645 -21.49 10.88 -8.28
CA ARG A 645 -20.98 9.89 -9.24
C ARG A 645 -20.20 10.59 -10.35
N ALA A 646 -19.00 10.09 -10.64
CA ALA A 646 -18.10 10.67 -11.64
C ALA A 646 -18.63 10.53 -13.08
N ASP A 647 -19.48 9.53 -13.33
CA ASP A 647 -20.00 9.19 -14.65
C ASP A 647 -21.25 10.02 -15.04
N SER A 648 -21.75 10.84 -14.12
CA SER A 648 -22.83 11.81 -14.35
C SER A 648 -22.29 13.02 -15.10
N ILE A 649 -22.57 13.07 -16.41
CA ILE A 649 -22.13 14.05 -17.41
C ILE A 649 -22.10 15.52 -16.91
N ALA A 650 -20.96 16.17 -17.18
CA ALA A 650 -20.66 17.61 -17.34
C ALA A 650 -21.40 18.68 -16.51
N GLY A 651 -20.64 19.40 -15.67
CA GLY A 651 -20.89 20.83 -15.41
C GLY A 651 -20.92 21.27 -13.95
N LEU A 652 -19.77 21.36 -13.26
CA LEU A 652 -19.61 22.19 -12.05
C LEU A 652 -18.13 22.37 -11.68
N VAL A 653 -17.35 22.99 -12.58
CA VAL A 653 -15.93 23.34 -12.32
C VAL A 653 -15.60 24.80 -12.64
N LYS A 654 -16.59 25.72 -12.71
CA LYS A 654 -16.29 27.14 -13.01
C LYS A 654 -16.77 28.22 -12.03
N ASP A 655 -17.64 27.95 -11.06
CA ASP A 655 -18.24 29.06 -10.30
C ASP A 655 -17.56 29.50 -9.00
N VAL A 656 -16.45 28.87 -8.60
CA VAL A 656 -15.70 29.35 -7.42
C VAL A 656 -14.83 30.59 -7.72
N HIS A 657 -14.58 30.90 -9.00
CA HIS A 657 -13.74 32.06 -9.37
C HIS A 657 -14.49 33.41 -9.44
N SER A 658 -15.83 33.43 -9.46
CA SER A 658 -16.57 34.66 -9.79
C SER A 658 -17.15 35.43 -8.59
N ARG A 659 -17.41 34.79 -7.44
CA ARG A 659 -18.03 35.50 -6.29
C ARG A 659 -17.05 36.21 -5.35
N SER A 660 -15.79 35.78 -5.27
CA SER A 660 -14.79 36.46 -4.42
C SER A 660 -14.20 37.73 -5.02
N ARG A 661 -14.36 37.99 -6.33
CA ARG A 661 -13.88 39.22 -6.99
C ARG A 661 -14.90 40.36 -7.03
N ARG A 662 -16.12 40.14 -6.54
CA ARG A 662 -17.17 41.18 -6.44
C ARG A 662 -17.33 41.78 -5.04
N ALA A 663 -16.53 41.32 -4.07
CA ALA A 663 -16.54 41.81 -2.70
C ALA A 663 -15.12 42.17 -2.21
N ALA A 664 -14.32 42.77 -3.09
CA ALA A 664 -13.04 43.41 -2.76
C ALA A 664 -12.92 44.72 -3.54
#